data_AF-A0A820ZNR8-F1
#
_entry.id   AF-A0A820ZNR8-F1
#
_cell.length_a   1.000
_cell.length_b   1.000
_cell.length_c   1.000
_cell.angle_alpha   90.00
_cell.angle_beta   90.00
_cell.angle_gamma   90.00
#
_symmetry.space_group_name_H-M   'P 1'
#
loop_
_entity.id
_entity.type
_entity.pdbx_description
1 polymer ?
#
loop_
_entity_poly.entity_id
_entity_poly.type
_entity_poly.pdbx_seq_one_letter_code
_entity_poly.pdbx_strand_id
1 'polypeptide(L)'
;MTTATTTTDNPDAKVEESDVTSWCVIWLDDDASTANNRIQEDHLRSMVNHLEVFQDVESCRKYIKYIQERSKADKLRLIVSGKLGRQIVPSIHKLEEIASIYVYCLDKQSHIQWTKPFFKVKAVIDSFDQLLSEMKADHKNPTKLQDSLIFDSFDKTTAHVNAQFVYFQSLIDCFLRLKYSQEDRKELLDYCKDQYKGDERNEIDDFETNYSPEHAIESYTRPSFFFRDINKAFRTKNFHKIFLFRPYIADIHHQLNQLKEKQSKNPLKVYRAQLLSKSELNHLQRCRGKLISVNSFFSTSLNKTTSQEFNNDSVTQDLERILFEIDADPKMATTKPFANITDISCFPDESEVLFMLGSIFRLQNNPFDQDGTVWNIRMTLCSEHEHDLKDVLEQLKNEYGIGEIDYRILGKRLVSMRQYDLARQCYTRFLNEPSERDAQRVELYEELAQLETQDHGDTSSVEWKRKALAFKEKNPLTCIPITTNTETTSIEEGYSVAGGHGEGENKNQLKYPVGLCIDDDDDDLNIIIADQFNHRTIQCKRGNTDGEVVAGGNGEGNELHQLSSPSDVLIDKQSNSLMICDRGNRRVVQWPRCRGTTDPKVLINDIECRGLAMDNQRNLYVSDTEKHEVRRYDIHLGGKQGVRVAGWNDKGRAINQLNYPTFIFVDRQQNLYVSDSHNDRVMRWNKGATKGVVVAGGEGNGYPGRQLSDPRGIFVDTLDTLYVAEMVNNRLTRWPQEANEGTVIVGGHGEGEKANQFNGPNGLSFDKRGRIYVVDHNNHRIQSFSLIPKIRIDEVWEEKGFTVAGGHGKGDAKNQLRKPWSFCIDDDDQKIIIADQSNDRIIQFKRGNTYGEVVAGGNGKGDRVDQLNIPSDVLIDKQSNSLLICDRGNRRVVRWPRHRGKTDPEILIDEVDCLGLAMDNEGNLYVSDGGRHEVRRYEIHLGDKKGIRVAGGNEKGDDMSQLNYPTCICIDRQQNLYVSDSKNHRVMKLEKGAIEGVVVVGGEDNEYFGIFIDPLGTLYVAELQNDCVTRWPEGAKEGTVIAGGHGEGKEANQFNGPSGLCFDKRGHLYVLDCGNHRVQRFSRKQRGLSLTGLLKETVQVVVRLINNSE
;
A
#
# COMPACT_ATOMS: atom_id res chain seq x y z
N MET A 1 -22.78 77.45 6.30
CA MET A 1 -22.49 77.99 4.94
C MET A 1 -21.00 78.31 4.94
N THR A 2 -20.17 77.86 3.99
CA THR A 2 -20.47 77.44 2.61
C THR A 2 -19.47 76.40 2.08
N THR A 3 -19.98 75.38 1.39
CA THR A 3 -19.40 74.61 0.25
C THR A 3 -17.90 74.29 0.17
N ALA A 4 -17.61 73.00 0.02
CA ALA A 4 -16.30 72.42 -0.34
C ALA A 4 -16.16 72.15 -1.85
N THR A 5 -14.92 71.96 -2.33
CA THR A 5 -14.51 70.94 -3.34
C THR A 5 -12.98 70.89 -3.52
N THR A 6 -12.40 69.66 -3.59
CA THR A 6 -11.13 69.24 -4.26
C THR A 6 -9.82 70.00 -3.95
N THR A 7 -8.64 69.44 -3.65
CA THR A 7 -8.04 68.06 -3.60
C THR A 7 -6.68 68.19 -2.84
N THR A 8 -5.84 67.20 -2.49
CA THR A 8 -5.66 65.76 -2.80
C THR A 8 -4.94 65.06 -1.60
N ASP A 9 -4.59 63.77 -1.69
CA ASP A 9 -4.04 62.93 -0.62
C ASP A 9 -2.57 63.22 -0.19
N ASN A 10 -2.32 63.21 1.13
CA ASN A 10 -1.53 62.18 1.86
C ASN A 10 -1.39 62.62 3.34
N PRO A 11 -1.66 61.73 4.32
CA PRO A 11 -0.64 61.55 5.36
C PRO A 11 -0.45 60.10 5.82
N ASP A 12 0.75 59.57 5.59
CA ASP A 12 1.30 58.43 6.32
C ASP A 12 1.33 58.67 7.83
N ALA A 13 0.47 57.96 8.57
CA ALA A 13 0.58 57.77 10.01
C ALA A 13 0.64 56.26 10.29
N LYS A 14 1.86 55.72 10.38
CA LYS A 14 2.13 54.30 10.60
C LYS A 14 1.46 53.81 11.89
N VAL A 15 0.71 52.72 11.78
CA VAL A 15 0.35 51.84 12.90
C VAL A 15 1.22 50.60 12.80
N GLU A 16 1.85 50.20 13.90
CA GLU A 16 2.73 49.03 13.96
C GLU A 16 1.93 47.74 13.86
N GLU A 17 2.05 47.04 12.72
CA GLU A 17 1.58 45.66 12.55
C GLU A 17 2.68 44.67 12.97
N SER A 18 2.79 44.40 14.27
CA SER A 18 3.56 43.29 14.83
C SER A 18 2.68 42.47 15.78
N ASP A 19 2.13 41.37 15.26
CA ASP A 19 1.58 40.20 15.99
C ASP A 19 0.83 39.29 14.98
N VAL A 20 1.51 38.77 13.94
CA VAL A 20 0.91 37.75 13.04
C VAL A 20 0.81 36.42 13.78
N THR A 21 -0.28 36.30 14.53
CA THR A 21 -0.51 35.21 15.47
C THR A 21 -1.69 34.35 15.00
N SER A 22 -1.56 33.04 15.19
CA SER A 22 -2.52 32.07 14.64
C SER A 22 -3.85 32.11 15.38
N TRP A 23 -4.78 32.93 14.89
CA TRP A 23 -6.14 33.00 15.39
C TRP A 23 -7.00 32.01 14.58
N CYS A 24 -7.56 31.01 15.25
CA CYS A 24 -8.62 30.18 14.72
C CYS A 24 -9.94 30.64 15.35
N VAL A 25 -10.78 31.27 14.52
CA VAL A 25 -12.01 31.94 14.95
C VAL A 25 -13.21 31.24 14.34
N ILE A 26 -14.24 31.04 15.18
CA ILE A 26 -15.55 30.55 14.74
C ILE A 26 -16.56 31.67 15.00
N TRP A 27 -17.22 32.14 13.95
CA TRP A 27 -18.32 33.10 14.05
C TRP A 27 -19.65 32.35 13.86
N LEU A 28 -20.48 32.29 14.89
CA LEU A 28 -21.82 31.70 14.87
C LEU A 28 -22.88 32.80 14.98
N ASP A 29 -23.56 33.12 13.88
CA ASP A 29 -24.49 34.25 13.81
C ASP A 29 -25.71 33.94 12.94
N ASP A 30 -26.91 34.17 13.48
CA ASP A 30 -28.16 33.94 12.75
C ASP A 30 -28.48 35.01 11.69
N ASP A 31 -27.70 36.10 11.61
CA ASP A 31 -27.88 37.18 10.62
C ASP A 31 -26.63 37.42 9.74
N ALA A 32 -25.74 36.42 9.63
CA ALA A 32 -24.46 36.49 8.91
C ALA A 32 -24.55 36.89 7.41
N SER A 33 -25.74 36.91 6.81
CA SER A 33 -25.95 37.17 5.38
C SER A 33 -26.01 38.67 4.99
N THR A 34 -26.08 39.58 5.97
CA THR A 34 -26.21 41.02 5.70
C THR A 34 -24.92 41.65 5.14
N ALA A 35 -25.05 42.69 4.32
CA ALA A 35 -23.91 43.34 3.67
C ALA A 35 -22.89 43.95 4.66
N ASN A 36 -23.35 44.33 5.86
CA ASN A 36 -22.48 44.88 6.91
C ASN A 36 -21.65 43.78 7.59
N ASN A 37 -22.25 42.60 7.82
CA ASN A 37 -21.55 41.45 8.39
C ASN A 37 -20.47 40.91 7.44
N ARG A 38 -20.66 41.01 6.11
CA ARG A 38 -19.60 40.65 5.12
C ARG A 38 -18.36 41.54 5.23
N ILE A 39 -18.52 42.85 5.40
CA ILE A 39 -17.38 43.77 5.56
C ILE A 39 -16.61 43.47 6.85
N GLN A 40 -17.33 43.11 7.91
CA GLN A 40 -16.73 42.68 9.18
C GLN A 40 -16.06 41.30 9.07
N GLU A 41 -16.65 40.38 8.30
CA GLU A 41 -16.08 39.06 7.99
C GLU A 41 -14.76 39.21 7.20
N ASP A 42 -14.76 40.00 6.12
CA ASP A 42 -13.57 40.30 5.32
C ASP A 42 -12.44 40.91 6.17
N HIS A 43 -12.79 41.82 7.10
CA HIS A 43 -11.82 42.41 8.03
C HIS A 43 -11.31 41.42 9.10
N LEU A 44 -12.12 40.46 9.55
CA LEU A 44 -11.62 39.35 10.37
C LEU A 44 -10.72 38.42 9.55
N ARG A 45 -11.11 38.06 8.31
CA ARG A 45 -10.32 37.20 7.41
C ARG A 45 -8.95 37.79 7.07
N SER A 46 -8.79 39.11 7.05
CA SER A 46 -7.47 39.74 6.88
C SER A 46 -6.60 39.70 8.16
N MET A 47 -7.19 39.42 9.33
CA MET A 47 -6.52 39.45 10.63
C MET A 47 -6.30 38.07 11.27
N VAL A 48 -6.94 37.00 10.79
CA VAL A 48 -6.94 35.68 11.43
C VAL A 48 -6.55 34.56 10.46
N ASN A 49 -5.78 33.57 10.93
CA ASN A 49 -5.33 32.46 10.09
C ASN A 49 -6.46 31.55 9.61
N HIS A 50 -7.52 31.41 10.41
CA HIS A 50 -8.68 30.60 10.04
C HIS A 50 -9.97 31.22 10.59
N LEU A 51 -10.95 31.44 9.71
CA LEU A 51 -12.29 31.92 10.07
C LEU A 51 -13.36 31.02 9.45
N GLU A 52 -14.14 30.37 10.30
CA GLU A 52 -15.35 29.65 9.88
C GLU A 52 -16.59 30.38 10.35
N VAL A 53 -17.59 30.47 9.48
CA VAL A 53 -18.86 31.17 9.73
C VAL A 53 -20.00 30.18 9.65
N PHE A 54 -20.80 30.10 10.71
CA PHE A 54 -21.96 29.22 10.82
C PHE A 54 -23.22 30.04 11.09
N GLN A 55 -24.33 29.62 10.47
CA GLN A 55 -25.66 30.20 10.71
C GLN A 55 -26.51 29.35 11.67
N ASP A 56 -26.04 28.14 12.02
CA ASP A 56 -26.75 27.22 12.90
C ASP A 56 -25.83 26.52 13.91
N VAL A 57 -26.42 26.12 15.04
CA VAL A 57 -25.71 25.53 16.18
C VAL A 57 -25.24 24.09 15.90
N GLU A 58 -25.91 23.34 15.03
CA GLU A 58 -25.59 21.93 14.79
C GLU A 58 -24.35 21.78 13.91
N SER A 59 -24.26 22.55 12.83
CA SER A 59 -23.06 22.63 11.97
C SER A 59 -21.84 23.12 12.76
N CYS A 60 -22.02 24.18 13.57
CA CYS A 60 -20.97 24.68 14.45
C CYS A 60 -20.51 23.63 15.47
N ARG A 61 -21.43 22.87 16.09
CA ARG A 61 -21.08 21.75 17.00
C ARG A 61 -20.38 20.60 16.29
N LYS A 62 -20.80 20.22 15.07
CA LYS A 62 -20.11 19.21 14.25
C LYS A 62 -18.69 19.65 13.94
N TYR A 63 -18.49 20.92 13.58
CA TYR A 63 -17.17 21.48 13.31
C TYR A 63 -16.28 21.53 14.55
N ILE A 64 -16.78 22.00 15.70
CA ILE A 64 -16.03 21.98 16.97
C ILE A 64 -15.61 20.53 17.30
N LYS A 65 -16.53 19.57 17.21
CA LYS A 65 -16.22 18.14 17.45
C LYS A 65 -15.16 17.60 16.48
N TYR A 66 -15.26 17.94 15.20
CA TYR A 66 -14.28 17.59 14.17
C TYR A 66 -12.88 18.15 14.49
N ILE A 67 -12.79 19.39 15.00
CA ILE A 67 -11.52 19.96 15.48
C ILE A 67 -11.01 19.20 16.71
N GLN A 68 -11.87 18.88 17.69
CA GLN A 68 -11.47 18.08 18.87
C GLN A 68 -10.91 16.69 18.51
N GLU A 69 -11.38 16.10 17.41
CA GLU A 69 -10.92 14.81 16.89
C GLU A 69 -9.62 14.90 16.07
N ARG A 70 -9.25 16.09 15.55
CA ARG A 70 -8.08 16.28 14.67
C ARG A 70 -6.94 17.13 15.27
N SER A 71 -7.23 18.16 16.04
CA SER A 71 -6.24 19.03 16.69
C SER A 71 -6.60 19.32 18.14
N LYS A 72 -5.79 18.80 19.06
CA LYS A 72 -5.86 19.12 20.49
C LYS A 72 -5.04 20.36 20.88
N ALA A 73 -4.29 20.92 19.93
CA ALA A 73 -3.37 22.03 20.18
C ALA A 73 -4.01 23.41 19.89
N ASP A 74 -4.94 23.48 18.94
CA ASP A 74 -5.51 24.75 18.51
C ASP A 74 -6.55 25.29 19.50
N LYS A 75 -6.31 26.52 19.96
CA LYS A 75 -7.22 27.23 20.86
C LYS A 75 -8.20 28.08 20.05
N LEU A 76 -9.45 27.61 19.98
CA LEU A 76 -10.57 28.24 19.30
C LEU A 76 -11.06 29.48 20.05
N ARG A 77 -11.28 30.57 19.33
CA ARG A 77 -12.02 31.76 19.81
C ARG A 77 -13.38 31.80 19.13
N LEU A 78 -14.45 31.99 19.90
CA LEU A 78 -15.81 32.04 19.35
C LEU A 78 -16.39 33.44 19.42
N ILE A 79 -16.98 33.88 18.32
CA ILE A 79 -17.88 35.02 18.23
C ILE A 79 -19.28 34.44 18.07
N VAL A 80 -20.21 34.74 18.98
CA VAL A 80 -21.57 34.17 18.94
C VAL A 80 -22.63 35.26 19.03
N SER A 81 -23.69 35.17 18.24
CA SER A 81 -24.87 36.04 18.41
C SER A 81 -25.48 35.81 19.80
N GLY A 82 -26.16 36.83 20.34
CA GLY A 82 -26.81 36.71 21.66
C GLY A 82 -27.79 35.52 21.77
N LYS A 83 -28.48 35.20 20.67
CA LYS A 83 -29.51 34.16 20.58
C LYS A 83 -28.90 32.76 20.41
N LEU A 84 -27.97 32.58 19.46
CA LEU A 84 -27.31 31.30 19.24
C LEU A 84 -26.32 30.97 20.37
N GLY A 85 -25.65 31.99 20.91
CA GLY A 85 -24.79 31.89 22.09
C GLY A 85 -25.48 31.23 23.28
N ARG A 86 -26.72 31.62 23.58
CA ARG A 86 -27.50 31.02 24.68
C ARG A 86 -27.76 29.51 24.49
N GLN A 87 -27.75 29.02 23.25
CA GLN A 87 -27.94 27.59 22.93
C GLN A 87 -26.63 26.79 22.94
N ILE A 88 -25.54 27.38 22.44
CA ILE A 88 -24.27 26.66 22.29
C ILE A 88 -23.38 26.77 23.54
N VAL A 89 -23.22 27.96 24.13
CA VAL A 89 -22.24 28.23 25.21
C VAL A 89 -22.37 27.27 26.40
N PRO A 90 -23.57 26.94 26.92
CA PRO A 90 -23.71 26.00 28.03
C PRO A 90 -23.15 24.59 27.74
N SER A 91 -23.09 24.19 26.46
CA SER A 91 -22.57 22.88 26.04
C SER A 91 -21.06 22.86 25.77
N ILE A 92 -20.44 24.01 25.46
CA ILE A 92 -19.04 24.09 25.01
C ILE A 92 -18.09 24.82 25.96
N HIS A 93 -18.59 25.61 26.93
CA HIS A 93 -17.73 26.48 27.76
C HIS A 93 -16.72 25.72 28.65
N LYS A 94 -16.87 24.40 28.80
CA LYS A 94 -15.94 23.53 29.56
C LYS A 94 -14.89 22.84 28.69
N LEU A 95 -15.05 22.87 27.36
CA LEU A 95 -14.13 22.20 26.43
C LEU A 95 -12.77 22.91 26.45
N GLU A 96 -11.67 22.14 26.53
CA GLU A 96 -10.31 22.69 26.69
C GLU A 96 -9.85 23.46 25.46
N GLU A 97 -10.39 23.13 24.30
CA GLU A 97 -10.09 23.71 22.99
C GLU A 97 -10.62 25.14 22.86
N ILE A 98 -11.66 25.53 23.61
CA ILE A 98 -12.17 26.90 23.62
C ILE A 98 -11.31 27.78 24.53
N ALA A 99 -10.66 28.81 23.99
CA ALA A 99 -9.92 29.81 24.80
C ALA A 99 -10.84 30.93 25.30
N SER A 100 -11.57 31.58 24.38
CA SER A 100 -12.44 32.71 24.70
C SER A 100 -13.70 32.72 23.84
N ILE A 101 -14.78 33.24 24.42
CA ILE A 101 -16.09 33.41 23.79
C ILE A 101 -16.48 34.90 23.92
N TYR A 102 -16.87 35.49 22.81
CA TYR A 102 -17.35 36.86 22.70
C TYR A 102 -18.81 36.81 22.25
N VAL A 103 -19.72 37.39 23.02
CA VAL A 103 -21.13 37.48 22.64
C VAL A 103 -21.34 38.79 21.92
N TYR A 104 -21.48 38.75 20.60
CA TYR A 104 -21.70 39.94 19.76
C TYR A 104 -23.22 40.13 19.55
N CYS A 105 -23.78 41.22 20.10
CA CYS A 105 -25.21 41.52 19.98
C CYS A 105 -25.52 42.99 20.25
N LEU A 106 -26.48 43.55 19.49
CA LEU A 106 -26.92 44.95 19.65
C LEU A 106 -27.57 45.21 21.02
N ASP A 107 -28.32 44.25 21.57
CA ASP A 107 -28.90 44.35 22.92
C ASP A 107 -27.98 43.71 23.97
N LYS A 108 -26.90 44.41 24.31
CA LYS A 108 -25.94 43.96 25.32
C LYS A 108 -26.58 43.70 26.69
N GLN A 109 -27.62 44.45 27.08
CA GLN A 109 -28.19 44.40 28.42
C GLN A 109 -28.97 43.11 28.70
N SER A 110 -29.78 42.63 27.74
CA SER A 110 -30.51 41.37 27.94
C SER A 110 -29.60 40.13 27.97
N HIS A 111 -28.40 40.22 27.38
CA HIS A 111 -27.46 39.11 27.32
C HIS A 111 -26.43 39.05 28.47
N ILE A 112 -26.19 40.12 29.24
CA ILE A 112 -25.25 40.12 30.38
C ILE A 112 -25.61 39.12 31.50
N GLN A 113 -26.90 38.93 31.82
CA GLN A 113 -27.25 38.13 33.01
C GLN A 113 -27.03 36.62 32.84
N TRP A 114 -27.21 36.09 31.62
CA TRP A 114 -27.06 34.65 31.37
C TRP A 114 -25.62 34.25 31.04
N THR A 115 -24.75 35.20 30.67
CA THR A 115 -23.32 34.92 30.37
C THR A 115 -22.46 34.80 31.62
N LYS A 116 -22.82 35.49 32.72
CA LYS A 116 -22.10 35.49 34.02
C LYS A 116 -21.63 34.12 34.54
N PRO A 117 -22.38 33.01 34.42
CA PRO A 117 -21.93 31.70 34.90
C PRO A 117 -20.80 31.06 34.07
N PHE A 118 -20.49 31.60 32.88
CA PHE A 118 -19.59 30.98 31.92
C PHE A 118 -18.26 31.74 31.84
N PHE A 119 -17.28 31.34 32.65
CA PHE A 119 -15.98 32.03 32.79
C PHE A 119 -15.18 32.24 31.48
N LYS A 120 -15.46 31.46 30.43
CA LYS A 120 -14.84 31.63 29.10
C LYS A 120 -15.49 32.74 28.25
N VAL A 121 -16.67 33.23 28.64
CA VAL A 121 -17.27 34.42 28.03
C VAL A 121 -16.53 35.65 28.53
N LYS A 122 -15.69 36.22 27.68
CA LYS A 122 -14.84 37.37 28.03
C LYS A 122 -15.63 38.67 28.06
N ALA A 123 -16.51 38.88 27.08
CA ALA A 123 -17.31 40.08 26.98
C ALA A 123 -18.64 39.84 26.25
N VAL A 124 -19.61 40.72 26.52
CA VAL A 124 -20.80 40.95 25.69
C VAL A 124 -20.60 42.30 25.01
N ILE A 125 -20.69 42.35 23.69
CA ILE A 125 -20.18 43.43 22.85
C ILE A 125 -21.23 43.85 21.82
N ASP A 126 -21.38 45.16 21.63
CA ASP A 126 -22.37 45.80 20.76
C ASP A 126 -21.73 46.52 19.54
N SER A 127 -20.40 46.66 19.49
CA SER A 127 -19.65 47.29 18.40
C SER A 127 -18.45 46.45 17.96
N PHE A 128 -18.16 46.45 16.66
CA PHE A 128 -17.12 45.61 16.06
C PHE A 128 -15.70 46.09 16.42
N ASP A 129 -15.47 47.39 16.56
CA ASP A 129 -14.18 47.93 17.02
C ASP A 129 -13.88 47.52 18.48
N GLN A 130 -14.91 47.47 19.34
CA GLN A 130 -14.76 46.92 20.69
C GLN A 130 -14.45 45.42 20.64
N LEU A 131 -15.07 44.65 19.74
CA LEU A 131 -14.76 43.22 19.57
C LEU A 131 -13.29 43.00 19.22
N LEU A 132 -12.76 43.75 18.24
CA LEU A 132 -11.36 43.66 17.86
C LEU A 132 -10.40 44.12 18.98
N SER A 133 -10.78 45.17 19.73
CA SER A 133 -10.00 45.64 20.88
C SER A 133 -9.93 44.60 22.00
N GLU A 134 -11.05 44.02 22.38
CA GLU A 134 -11.14 42.96 23.42
C GLU A 134 -10.40 41.69 22.99
N MET A 135 -10.52 41.28 21.72
CA MET A 135 -9.75 40.14 21.19
C MET A 135 -8.24 40.40 21.17
N LYS A 136 -7.80 41.62 20.83
CA LYS A 136 -6.39 42.04 20.91
C LYS A 136 -5.90 42.13 22.37
N ALA A 137 -6.74 42.52 23.31
CA ALA A 137 -6.40 42.57 24.74
C ALA A 137 -6.30 41.16 25.37
N ASP A 138 -7.23 40.26 25.04
CA ASP A 138 -7.17 38.83 25.39
C ASP A 138 -5.96 38.12 24.77
N HIS A 139 -5.42 38.67 23.67
CA HIS A 139 -4.17 38.23 23.07
C HIS A 139 -2.93 38.79 23.77
N LYS A 140 -2.89 40.10 24.07
CA LYS A 140 -1.77 40.79 24.71
C LYS A 140 -1.61 40.53 26.21
N ASN A 141 -2.46 39.70 26.80
CA ASN A 141 -2.24 39.09 28.12
C ASN A 141 -1.87 37.60 27.96
N PRO A 142 -0.66 37.27 27.46
CA PRO A 142 -0.11 35.97 27.76
C PRO A 142 0.15 35.94 29.27
N THR A 143 -0.63 35.14 30.01
CA THR A 143 -0.03 34.43 31.16
C THR A 143 1.27 33.84 30.63
N LYS A 144 2.42 34.31 31.15
CA LYS A 144 3.78 33.88 30.77
C LYS A 144 3.71 32.41 30.40
N LEU A 145 3.80 32.13 29.10
CA LEU A 145 3.39 30.83 28.57
C LEU A 145 4.58 29.89 28.73
N GLN A 146 4.91 29.58 29.99
CA GLN A 146 5.96 28.63 30.35
C GLN A 146 5.78 27.39 29.49
N ASP A 147 6.84 27.05 28.76
CA ASP A 147 6.74 26.21 27.58
C ASP A 147 6.27 24.79 27.94
N SER A 148 4.96 24.53 27.89
CA SER A 148 4.36 23.20 28.16
C SER A 148 5.19 22.11 27.47
N LEU A 149 5.80 21.26 28.29
CA LEU A 149 6.66 20.19 27.84
C LEU A 149 5.80 19.02 27.37
N ILE A 150 5.89 18.70 26.08
CA ILE A 150 5.21 17.55 25.54
C ILE A 150 6.07 16.31 25.77
N PHE A 151 5.60 15.49 26.70
CA PHE A 151 6.14 14.17 27.00
C PHE A 151 5.37 13.10 26.20
N ASP A 152 6.04 12.44 25.25
CA ASP A 152 5.52 11.20 24.66
C ASP A 152 6.08 10.01 25.45
N SER A 153 5.25 9.04 25.84
CA SER A 153 5.65 7.86 26.62
C SER A 153 5.70 6.58 25.79
N PHE A 154 6.67 5.70 26.06
CA PHE A 154 6.76 4.40 25.41
C PHE A 154 5.91 3.36 26.16
N ASP A 155 4.95 2.77 25.45
CA ASP A 155 4.14 1.66 25.91
C ASP A 155 4.31 0.47 24.97
N LYS A 156 4.62 -0.71 25.52
CA LYS A 156 4.71 -2.00 24.81
C LYS A 156 3.70 -2.96 25.45
N THR A 157 2.52 -3.06 24.85
CA THR A 157 1.49 -4.04 25.23
C THR A 157 1.51 -5.22 24.25
N THR A 158 0.85 -6.33 24.60
CA THR A 158 0.72 -7.50 23.72
C THR A 158 -0.06 -7.25 22.43
N ALA A 159 -0.68 -6.07 22.27
CA ALA A 159 -1.42 -5.67 21.07
C ALA A 159 -0.79 -4.48 20.33
N HIS A 160 -0.22 -3.49 21.03
CA HIS A 160 0.26 -2.24 20.43
C HIS A 160 1.52 -1.66 21.09
N VAL A 161 2.36 -1.03 20.27
CA VAL A 161 3.45 -0.12 20.64
C VAL A 161 2.97 1.32 20.46
N ASN A 162 3.34 2.26 21.36
CA ASN A 162 3.00 3.67 21.15
C ASN A 162 3.73 4.24 19.92
N ALA A 163 2.98 4.38 18.83
CA ALA A 163 3.48 4.82 17.54
C ALA A 163 4.04 6.25 17.54
N GLN A 164 3.50 7.17 18.35
CA GLN A 164 3.94 8.58 18.34
C GLN A 164 5.37 8.75 18.85
N PHE A 165 5.71 8.10 19.97
CA PHE A 165 7.07 8.06 20.51
C PHE A 165 8.05 7.56 19.44
N VAL A 166 7.73 6.40 18.85
CA VAL A 166 8.61 5.69 17.91
C VAL A 166 8.80 6.46 16.60
N TYR A 167 7.73 7.04 16.04
CA TYR A 167 7.83 7.84 14.82
C TYR A 167 8.61 9.14 15.02
N PHE A 168 8.40 9.85 16.14
CA PHE A 168 9.15 11.08 16.39
C PHE A 168 10.65 10.80 16.60
N GLN A 169 10.98 9.70 17.30
CA GLN A 169 12.36 9.23 17.44
C GLN A 169 13.02 8.94 16.07
N SER A 170 12.32 8.25 15.17
CA SER A 170 12.79 7.96 13.81
C SER A 170 12.90 9.22 12.93
N LEU A 171 12.00 10.19 13.07
CA LEU A 171 12.03 11.41 12.28
C LEU A 171 13.26 12.28 12.60
N ILE A 172 13.65 12.34 13.87
CA ILE A 172 14.87 13.05 14.30
C ILE A 172 16.12 12.41 13.69
N ASP A 173 16.22 11.07 13.71
CA ASP A 173 17.32 10.32 13.06
C ASP A 173 17.37 10.65 11.55
N CYS A 174 16.21 10.76 10.91
CA CYS A 174 16.11 11.18 9.50
C CYS A 174 16.64 12.60 9.26
N PHE A 175 16.22 13.59 10.05
CA PHE A 175 16.68 14.97 9.88
C PHE A 175 18.17 15.17 10.16
N LEU A 176 18.75 14.42 11.11
CA LEU A 176 20.18 14.50 11.44
C LEU A 176 21.10 13.85 10.40
N ARG A 177 20.56 12.99 9.51
CA ARG A 177 21.29 12.25 8.48
C ARG A 177 20.98 12.70 7.05
N LEU A 178 20.06 13.65 6.89
CA LEU A 178 19.68 14.25 5.62
C LEU A 178 20.68 15.36 5.26
N LYS A 179 21.23 15.33 4.04
CA LYS A 179 22.01 16.48 3.53
C LYS A 179 21.11 17.70 3.31
N TYR A 180 21.70 18.87 3.48
CA TYR A 180 21.08 20.16 3.22
C TYR A 180 22.06 21.08 2.47
N SER A 181 21.54 21.98 1.64
CA SER A 181 22.32 22.96 0.87
C SER A 181 22.32 24.36 1.52
N GLN A 182 22.86 25.36 0.81
CA GLN A 182 22.77 26.76 1.25
C GLN A 182 21.37 27.34 1.00
N GLU A 183 20.72 26.90 -0.08
CA GLU A 183 19.32 27.24 -0.40
C GLU A 183 18.38 26.77 0.72
N ASP A 184 18.62 25.58 1.28
CA ASP A 184 17.84 25.04 2.41
C ASP A 184 17.98 25.86 3.71
N ARG A 185 19.13 26.54 3.92
CA ARG A 185 19.29 27.48 5.05
C ARG A 185 18.49 28.76 4.78
N LYS A 186 18.60 29.29 3.57
CA LYS A 186 17.92 30.52 3.18
C LYS A 186 16.39 30.40 3.26
N GLU A 187 15.84 29.23 2.91
CA GLU A 187 14.40 29.01 2.89
C GLU A 187 13.71 29.28 4.24
N LEU A 188 14.31 28.89 5.37
CA LEU A 188 13.77 29.22 6.70
C LEU A 188 13.67 30.74 6.88
N LEU A 189 14.70 31.45 6.45
CA LEU A 189 14.83 32.90 6.61
C LEU A 189 13.85 33.64 5.69
N ASP A 190 13.74 33.23 4.43
CA ASP A 190 12.73 33.75 3.49
C ASP A 190 11.31 33.48 4.05
N TYR A 191 11.01 32.27 4.52
CA TYR A 191 9.73 31.94 5.17
C TYR A 191 9.46 32.81 6.41
N CYS A 192 10.47 33.07 7.25
CA CYS A 192 10.31 33.97 8.40
C CYS A 192 10.11 35.44 7.96
N LYS A 193 10.84 35.94 6.95
CA LYS A 193 10.72 37.31 6.44
C LYS A 193 9.38 37.61 5.77
N ASP A 194 8.68 36.59 5.28
CA ASP A 194 7.31 36.69 4.77
C ASP A 194 6.25 36.70 5.89
N GLN A 195 6.55 36.10 7.04
CA GLN A 195 5.65 36.08 8.20
C GLN A 195 5.83 37.30 9.13
N TYR A 196 7.04 37.85 9.20
CA TYR A 196 7.42 38.91 10.13
C TYR A 196 7.59 40.27 9.43
N LYS A 197 7.09 41.33 10.08
CA LYS A 197 7.17 42.72 9.62
C LYS A 197 7.83 43.59 10.70
N GLY A 198 8.34 44.76 10.32
CA GLY A 198 8.94 45.71 11.26
C GLY A 198 10.21 45.16 11.93
N ASP A 199 10.37 45.41 13.22
CA ASP A 199 11.61 45.10 13.95
C ASP A 199 11.93 43.60 14.00
N GLU A 200 10.93 42.72 14.03
CA GLU A 200 11.13 41.26 13.99
C GLU A 200 11.75 40.80 12.66
N ARG A 201 11.57 41.57 11.57
CA ARG A 201 12.24 41.30 10.29
C ARG A 201 13.71 41.71 10.34
N ASN A 202 14.03 42.81 11.02
CA ASN A 202 15.42 43.23 11.24
C ASN A 202 16.19 42.18 12.05
N GLU A 203 15.56 41.55 13.06
CA GLU A 203 16.16 40.41 13.80
C GLU A 203 16.54 39.23 12.87
N ILE A 204 15.74 38.98 11.82
CA ILE A 204 15.99 37.89 10.86
C ILE A 204 17.08 38.27 9.86
N ASP A 205 17.13 39.52 9.40
CA ASP A 205 18.19 40.05 8.55
C ASP A 205 19.55 40.08 9.29
N ASP A 206 19.55 40.45 10.58
CA ASP A 206 20.73 40.39 11.46
C ASP A 206 21.16 38.94 11.71
N PHE A 207 20.23 38.01 11.88
CA PHE A 207 20.53 36.59 12.02
C PHE A 207 21.11 35.99 10.73
N GLU A 208 20.54 36.31 9.55
CA GLU A 208 21.11 35.87 8.26
C GLU A 208 22.56 36.33 8.09
N THR A 209 22.86 37.56 8.52
CA THR A 209 24.18 38.17 8.37
C THR A 209 25.20 37.62 9.37
N ASN A 210 24.79 37.31 10.61
CA ASN A 210 25.70 37.00 11.71
C ASN A 210 25.71 35.52 12.14
N TYR A 211 24.79 34.69 11.65
CA TYR A 211 24.72 33.28 12.04
C TYR A 211 25.94 32.48 11.55
N SER A 212 26.52 31.69 12.46
CA SER A 212 27.59 30.74 12.15
C SER A 212 27.26 29.37 12.74
N PRO A 213 27.46 28.25 12.01
CA PRO A 213 27.31 26.89 12.54
C PRO A 213 28.14 26.62 13.80
N GLU A 214 29.28 27.30 13.97
CA GLU A 214 30.12 27.17 15.17
C GLU A 214 29.54 27.88 16.41
N HIS A 215 28.53 28.74 16.22
CA HIS A 215 27.87 29.54 17.26
C HIS A 215 26.35 29.26 17.31
N ALA A 216 25.94 28.06 16.90
CA ALA A 216 24.54 27.67 16.76
C ALA A 216 23.79 27.63 18.12
N ILE A 217 24.46 27.17 19.19
CA ILE A 217 23.90 27.14 20.56
C ILE A 217 23.78 28.54 21.14
N GLU A 218 24.75 29.43 20.93
CA GLU A 218 24.64 30.83 21.37
C GLU A 218 23.42 31.48 20.70
N SER A 219 23.31 31.31 19.37
CA SER A 219 22.17 31.76 18.57
C SER A 219 20.83 31.16 19.06
N TYR A 220 20.84 29.90 19.49
CA TYR A 220 19.68 29.23 20.08
C TYR A 220 19.31 29.77 21.46
N THR A 221 20.27 30.03 22.34
CA THR A 221 19.98 30.55 23.70
C THR A 221 19.60 32.02 23.70
N ARG A 222 19.92 32.78 22.64
CA ARG A 222 19.57 34.19 22.53
C ARG A 222 18.04 34.38 22.43
N PRO A 223 17.41 35.21 23.28
CA PRO A 223 15.98 35.51 23.18
C PRO A 223 15.70 36.28 21.88
N SER A 224 15.30 35.53 20.86
CA SER A 224 15.19 35.96 19.46
C SER A 224 14.07 35.17 18.76
N PHE A 225 13.69 35.57 17.54
CA PHE A 225 12.76 34.78 16.72
C PHE A 225 13.20 33.30 16.62
N PHE A 226 14.51 33.01 16.52
CA PHE A 226 15.04 31.67 16.32
C PHE A 226 14.72 30.74 17.49
N PHE A 227 15.03 31.15 18.73
CA PHE A 227 14.65 30.41 19.96
C PHE A 227 13.13 30.23 20.08
N ARG A 228 12.39 31.30 19.81
CA ARG A 228 10.92 31.34 19.94
C ARG A 228 10.25 30.37 18.98
N ASP A 229 10.59 30.44 17.70
CA ASP A 229 9.89 29.71 16.65
C ASP A 229 10.31 28.23 16.56
N ILE A 230 11.57 27.89 16.86
CA ILE A 230 11.98 26.48 16.88
C ILE A 230 11.28 25.72 18.03
N ASN A 231 11.20 26.33 19.22
CA ASN A 231 10.49 25.74 20.36
C ASN A 231 8.96 25.77 20.20
N LYS A 232 8.42 26.76 19.48
CA LYS A 232 7.00 26.77 19.07
C LYS A 232 6.71 25.66 18.06
N ALA A 233 7.60 25.41 17.09
CA ALA A 233 7.48 24.34 16.10
C ALA A 233 7.47 22.95 16.76
N PHE A 234 8.38 22.70 17.70
CA PHE A 234 8.40 21.45 18.48
C PHE A 234 7.12 21.24 19.31
N ARG A 235 6.68 22.26 20.06
CA ARG A 235 5.44 22.19 20.87
C ARG A 235 4.19 21.98 20.02
N THR A 236 4.08 22.66 18.89
CA THR A 236 2.93 22.48 17.98
C THR A 236 3.03 21.22 17.12
N LYS A 237 4.12 20.43 17.26
CA LYS A 237 4.51 19.35 16.35
C LYS A 237 4.38 19.79 14.87
N ASN A 238 4.73 21.04 14.56
CA ASN A 238 4.65 21.61 13.22
C ASN A 238 5.81 21.09 12.36
N PHE A 239 5.59 19.95 11.72
CA PHE A 239 6.60 19.23 10.96
C PHE A 239 7.20 20.06 9.82
N HIS A 240 6.43 20.96 9.19
CA HIS A 240 6.94 21.88 8.17
C HIS A 240 8.01 22.82 8.74
N LYS A 241 7.71 23.53 9.84
CA LYS A 241 8.71 24.38 10.51
C LYS A 241 9.89 23.56 11.01
N ILE A 242 9.68 22.39 11.62
CA ILE A 242 10.79 21.52 12.08
C ILE A 242 11.70 21.12 10.91
N PHE A 243 11.14 20.81 9.74
CA PHE A 243 11.90 20.52 8.52
C PHE A 243 12.68 21.74 8.01
N LEU A 244 12.13 22.96 8.06
CA LEU A 244 12.87 24.18 7.73
C LEU A 244 14.02 24.43 8.73
N PHE A 245 13.80 24.15 10.02
CA PHE A 245 14.84 24.26 11.05
C PHE A 245 15.93 23.17 10.97
N ARG A 246 15.81 22.14 10.11
CA ARG A 246 16.74 20.99 10.08
C ARG A 246 18.23 21.33 9.93
N PRO A 247 18.69 22.34 9.15
CA PRO A 247 20.12 22.64 9.04
C PRO A 247 20.67 23.16 10.36
N TYR A 248 19.91 24.04 11.01
CA TYR A 248 20.23 24.64 12.30
C TYR A 248 20.18 23.63 13.45
N ILE A 249 19.23 22.68 13.40
CA ILE A 249 19.17 21.54 14.33
C ILE A 249 20.41 20.66 14.21
N ALA A 250 20.89 20.41 12.99
CA ALA A 250 22.11 19.66 12.74
C ALA A 250 23.36 20.42 13.23
N ASP A 251 23.42 21.74 13.05
CA ASP A 251 24.52 22.56 13.58
C ASP A 251 24.54 22.53 15.13
N ILE A 252 23.39 22.67 15.81
CA ILE A 252 23.27 22.52 17.27
C ILE A 252 23.71 21.11 17.71
N HIS A 253 23.28 20.06 17.01
CA HIS A 253 23.68 18.67 17.30
C HIS A 253 25.19 18.47 17.17
N HIS A 254 25.80 19.04 16.14
CA HIS A 254 27.23 18.99 15.93
C HIS A 254 27.99 19.71 17.06
N GLN A 255 27.57 20.91 17.43
CA GLN A 255 28.18 21.67 18.52
C GLN A 255 28.02 20.98 19.88
N LEU A 256 26.83 20.43 20.19
CA LEU A 256 26.61 19.62 21.39
C LEU A 256 27.51 18.38 21.44
N ASN A 257 27.77 17.71 20.31
CA ASN A 257 28.72 16.60 20.26
C ASN A 257 30.17 17.06 20.53
N GLN A 258 30.60 18.18 19.96
CA GLN A 258 31.93 18.73 20.23
C GLN A 258 32.13 19.09 21.72
N LEU A 259 31.11 19.65 22.38
CA LEU A 259 31.14 19.96 23.81
C LEU A 259 31.07 18.68 24.65
N LYS A 260 30.28 17.68 24.24
CA LYS A 260 30.18 16.37 24.91
C LYS A 260 31.52 15.63 24.95
N GLU A 261 32.37 15.75 23.93
CA GLU A 261 33.74 15.16 23.99
C GLU A 261 34.71 15.96 24.87
N LYS A 262 34.45 17.26 25.10
CA LYS A 262 35.27 18.12 25.97
C LYS A 262 34.85 18.06 27.45
N GLN A 263 33.59 17.76 27.75
CA GLN A 263 33.08 17.70 29.13
C GLN A 263 33.52 16.42 29.87
N SER A 264 33.35 16.42 31.20
CA SER A 264 33.62 15.26 32.04
C SER A 264 32.72 14.07 31.70
N LYS A 265 33.30 12.85 31.67
CA LYS A 265 32.57 11.58 31.44
C LYS A 265 31.98 10.98 32.73
N ASN A 266 31.83 11.79 33.78
CA ASN A 266 31.14 11.46 35.02
C ASN A 266 29.64 11.79 34.91
N PRO A 267 28.74 11.03 35.55
CA PRO A 267 27.32 11.39 35.62
C PRO A 267 27.11 12.76 36.25
N LEU A 268 26.21 13.55 35.65
CA LEU A 268 25.76 14.84 36.15
C LEU A 268 24.37 14.70 36.75
N LYS A 269 24.07 15.49 37.78
CA LYS A 269 22.71 15.67 38.29
C LYS A 269 22.26 17.10 37.99
N VAL A 270 21.16 17.23 37.27
CA VAL A 270 20.65 18.51 36.76
C VAL A 270 19.18 18.71 37.08
N TYR A 271 18.76 19.98 37.06
CA TYR A 271 17.48 20.43 37.61
C TYR A 271 16.74 21.33 36.63
N ARG A 272 15.42 21.17 36.50
CA ARG A 272 14.54 22.11 35.78
C ARG A 272 13.23 22.29 36.52
N ALA A 273 12.91 23.50 36.97
CA ALA A 273 11.59 23.82 37.50
C ALA A 273 10.63 24.29 36.39
N GLN A 274 9.34 24.00 36.56
CA GLN A 274 8.29 24.45 35.66
C GLN A 274 6.90 24.35 36.31
N LEU A 275 5.93 25.10 35.81
CA LEU A 275 4.50 24.88 36.03
C LEU A 275 3.98 23.85 35.02
N LEU A 276 3.29 22.82 35.50
CA LEU A 276 2.47 21.93 34.67
C LEU A 276 1.00 22.06 35.08
N SER A 277 0.09 21.86 34.15
CA SER A 277 -1.31 21.66 34.50
C SER A 277 -1.51 20.36 35.27
N LYS A 278 -2.59 20.31 36.05
CA LYS A 278 -3.02 19.07 36.73
C LYS A 278 -3.23 17.92 35.75
N SER A 279 -3.61 18.16 34.49
CA SER A 279 -3.80 17.10 33.49
C SER A 279 -2.46 16.52 33.01
N GLU A 280 -1.46 17.36 32.76
CA GLU A 280 -0.09 16.94 32.39
C GLU A 280 0.60 16.18 33.53
N LEU A 281 0.47 16.66 34.77
CA LEU A 281 0.99 15.96 35.95
C LEU A 281 0.33 14.59 36.13
N ASN A 282 -1.00 14.50 35.99
CA ASN A 282 -1.73 13.22 36.00
C ASN A 282 -1.30 12.28 34.86
N HIS A 283 -0.92 12.80 33.69
CA HIS A 283 -0.38 12.00 32.60
C HIS A 283 1.00 11.43 32.96
N LEU A 284 1.92 12.27 33.44
CA LEU A 284 3.24 11.83 33.91
C LEU A 284 3.13 10.77 35.02
N GLN A 285 2.19 10.91 35.95
CA GLN A 285 1.96 9.93 37.02
C GLN A 285 1.57 8.54 36.49
N ARG A 286 0.87 8.44 35.35
CA ARG A 286 0.54 7.18 34.67
C ARG A 286 1.73 6.57 33.90
N CYS A 287 2.81 7.32 33.71
CA CYS A 287 4.02 6.92 33.01
C CYS A 287 5.13 6.40 33.95
N ARG A 288 4.85 6.22 35.24
CA ARG A 288 5.76 5.67 36.25
C ARG A 288 6.42 4.36 35.79
N GLY A 289 7.76 4.30 35.85
CA GLY A 289 8.56 3.15 35.40
C GLY A 289 8.78 3.06 33.88
N LYS A 290 8.04 3.83 33.07
CA LYS A 290 8.13 3.84 31.61
C LYS A 290 9.22 4.80 31.12
N LEU A 291 9.58 4.62 29.85
CA LEU A 291 10.43 5.54 29.10
C LEU A 291 9.57 6.70 28.56
N ILE A 292 10.10 7.92 28.60
CA ILE A 292 9.50 9.16 28.10
C ILE A 292 10.49 9.90 27.21
N SER A 293 9.99 10.59 26.19
CA SER A 293 10.75 11.46 25.27
C SER A 293 10.32 12.90 25.48
N VAL A 294 11.29 13.82 25.61
CA VAL A 294 11.03 15.26 25.56
C VAL A 294 11.19 15.71 24.12
N ASN A 295 10.10 16.17 23.50
CA ASN A 295 10.06 16.45 22.06
C ASN A 295 10.57 17.86 21.66
N SER A 296 11.23 18.55 22.57
CA SER A 296 11.94 19.82 22.35
C SER A 296 13.39 19.67 22.85
N PHE A 297 14.23 20.66 22.56
CA PHE A 297 15.43 20.85 23.36
C PHE A 297 15.04 21.02 24.84
N PHE A 298 15.85 20.45 25.74
CA PHE A 298 15.53 20.42 27.16
C PHE A 298 16.69 21.06 27.93
N SER A 299 16.50 22.34 28.26
CA SER A 299 17.44 23.14 29.05
C SER A 299 17.26 22.86 30.54
N THR A 300 18.38 22.72 31.26
CA THR A 300 18.44 22.36 32.68
C THR A 300 19.60 23.11 33.34
N SER A 301 19.62 23.21 34.67
CA SER A 301 20.72 23.82 35.43
C SER A 301 21.44 22.80 36.29
N LEU A 302 22.76 22.97 36.47
CA LEU A 302 23.53 22.27 37.51
C LEU A 302 23.15 22.74 38.93
N ASN A 303 22.53 23.92 39.08
CA ASN A 303 22.17 24.51 40.36
C ASN A 303 20.67 24.39 40.64
N LYS A 304 20.33 23.59 41.67
CA LYS A 304 18.93 23.40 42.12
C LYS A 304 18.26 24.72 42.55
N THR A 305 18.99 25.62 43.20
CA THR A 305 18.44 26.89 43.71
C THR A 305 18.08 27.82 42.55
N THR A 306 19.03 28.07 41.63
CA THR A 306 18.79 28.88 40.42
C THR A 306 17.64 28.32 39.60
N SER A 307 17.57 26.99 39.44
CA SER A 307 16.45 26.33 38.76
C SER A 307 15.08 26.60 39.41
N GLN A 308 15.01 26.74 40.74
CA GLN A 308 13.75 26.99 41.45
C GLN A 308 13.23 28.43 41.32
N GLU A 309 14.09 29.40 41.03
CA GLU A 309 13.70 30.82 40.87
C GLU A 309 12.75 31.03 39.69
N PHE A 310 12.85 30.22 38.65
CA PHE A 310 11.94 30.18 37.50
C PHE A 310 10.49 29.80 37.85
N ASN A 311 10.25 29.23 39.03
CA ASN A 311 8.90 28.82 39.44
C ASN A 311 8.11 29.96 40.12
N ASN A 312 8.67 31.16 40.28
CA ASN A 312 8.11 32.22 41.12
C ASN A 312 6.82 32.90 40.61
N ASP A 313 6.36 32.61 39.39
CA ASP A 313 5.14 33.19 38.81
C ASP A 313 3.84 32.77 39.55
N SER A 314 2.78 33.57 39.38
CA SER A 314 1.50 33.41 40.11
C SER A 314 0.74 32.13 39.69
N VAL A 315 0.60 31.21 40.63
CA VAL A 315 -0.09 29.92 40.41
C VAL A 315 -1.60 30.12 40.35
N THR A 316 -2.23 29.71 39.25
CA THR A 316 -3.71 29.63 39.13
C THR A 316 -4.23 28.31 39.71
N GLN A 317 -5.55 28.17 39.91
CA GLN A 317 -6.12 26.95 40.51
C GLN A 317 -5.86 25.64 39.75
N ASP A 318 -5.40 25.70 38.49
CA ASP A 318 -5.24 24.54 37.61
C ASP A 318 -3.76 24.16 37.31
N LEU A 319 -2.80 24.93 37.82
CA LEU A 319 -1.36 24.72 37.65
C LEU A 319 -0.71 24.22 38.95
N GLU A 320 0.31 23.38 38.80
CA GLU A 320 1.12 22.78 39.86
C GLU A 320 2.59 23.10 39.64
N ARG A 321 3.33 23.41 40.72
CA ARG A 321 4.78 23.69 40.66
C ARG A 321 5.55 22.38 40.64
N ILE A 322 6.39 22.20 39.64
CA ILE A 322 7.20 20.99 39.41
C ILE A 322 8.68 21.33 39.49
N LEU A 323 9.49 20.40 39.98
CA LEU A 323 10.95 20.36 39.83
C LEU A 323 11.38 18.98 39.30
N PHE A 324 11.93 18.94 38.10
CA PHE A 324 12.58 17.74 37.59
C PHE A 324 13.99 17.60 38.18
N GLU A 325 14.28 16.44 38.76
CA GLU A 325 15.64 16.01 39.12
C GLU A 325 16.08 14.90 38.16
N ILE A 326 17.16 15.14 37.42
CA ILE A 326 17.58 14.28 36.31
C ILE A 326 18.99 13.75 36.57
N ASP A 327 19.12 12.43 36.64
CA ASP A 327 20.42 11.74 36.67
C ASP A 327 20.86 11.45 35.23
N ALA A 328 21.96 12.06 34.76
CA ALA A 328 22.38 12.03 33.36
C ALA A 328 23.84 11.55 33.19
N ASP A 329 24.05 10.34 32.64
CA ASP A 329 25.37 9.84 32.27
C ASP A 329 25.68 10.16 30.78
N PRO A 330 26.74 10.95 30.48
CA PRO A 330 27.16 11.24 29.10
C PRO A 330 27.41 10.01 28.21
N LYS A 331 27.65 8.83 28.80
CA LYS A 331 27.88 7.57 28.08
C LYS A 331 26.60 6.97 27.48
N MET A 332 25.43 7.27 28.03
CA MET A 332 24.15 6.72 27.54
C MET A 332 23.65 7.44 26.28
N ALA A 333 24.03 8.71 26.13
CA ALA A 333 23.65 9.61 25.05
C ALA A 333 24.43 9.36 23.74
N THR A 334 24.26 8.21 23.10
CA THR A 334 25.03 7.82 21.89
C THR A 334 24.72 8.71 20.68
N THR A 335 23.46 8.80 20.26
CA THR A 335 23.02 9.55 19.07
C THR A 335 22.53 10.97 19.37
N LYS A 336 22.01 11.20 20.58
CA LYS A 336 21.40 12.48 21.00
C LYS A 336 22.21 13.06 22.18
N PRO A 337 23.22 13.90 21.92
CA PRO A 337 24.11 14.41 22.94
C PRO A 337 23.40 15.33 23.93
N PHE A 338 24.02 15.52 25.08
CA PHE A 338 23.77 16.67 25.95
C PHE A 338 25.11 17.21 26.43
N ALA A 339 25.19 18.51 26.70
CA ALA A 339 26.40 19.14 27.17
C ALA A 339 26.13 20.28 28.14
N ASN A 340 27.09 20.54 29.03
CA ASN A 340 27.18 21.84 29.69
C ASN A 340 27.48 22.92 28.63
N ILE A 341 26.64 23.95 28.58
CA ILE A 341 26.71 25.08 27.64
C ILE A 341 26.90 26.43 28.36
N THR A 342 27.16 26.43 29.67
CA THR A 342 27.32 27.63 30.51
C THR A 342 28.23 28.69 29.87
N ASP A 343 29.36 28.28 29.31
CA ASP A 343 30.37 29.19 28.74
C ASP A 343 29.96 29.82 27.39
N ILE A 344 28.88 29.35 26.76
CA ILE A 344 28.41 29.79 25.43
C ILE A 344 26.91 30.15 25.39
N SER A 345 26.20 29.98 26.51
CA SER A 345 24.80 30.39 26.65
C SER A 345 24.73 31.91 26.81
N CYS A 346 23.65 32.53 26.31
CA CYS A 346 23.31 33.91 26.64
C CYS A 346 22.98 34.11 28.14
N PHE A 347 22.89 33.05 28.93
CA PHE A 347 22.60 33.07 30.38
C PHE A 347 23.68 32.32 31.20
N PRO A 348 24.92 32.86 31.29
CA PRO A 348 26.03 32.17 31.96
C PRO A 348 25.81 31.94 33.46
N ASP A 349 25.01 32.79 34.12
CA ASP A 349 24.68 32.64 35.55
C ASP A 349 23.76 31.43 35.83
N GLU A 350 23.12 30.85 34.81
CA GLU A 350 22.18 29.74 34.96
C GLU A 350 22.85 28.37 35.10
N SER A 351 24.17 28.26 34.86
CA SER A 351 24.91 26.99 34.86
C SER A 351 24.27 25.93 33.94
N GLU A 352 23.94 26.36 32.72
CA GLU A 352 23.03 25.66 31.80
C GLU A 352 23.64 24.37 31.20
N VAL A 353 22.83 23.30 31.20
CA VAL A 353 23.07 22.02 30.54
C VAL A 353 21.91 21.74 29.58
N LEU A 354 22.23 21.61 28.30
CA LEU A 354 21.26 21.46 27.22
C LEU A 354 21.26 20.03 26.68
N PHE A 355 20.08 19.39 26.68
CA PHE A 355 19.86 18.10 26.05
C PHE A 355 19.30 18.26 24.64
N MET A 356 19.82 17.46 23.71
CA MET A 356 19.32 17.36 22.34
C MET A 356 17.84 16.94 22.33
N LEU A 357 17.09 17.46 21.37
CA LEU A 357 15.67 17.14 21.22
C LEU A 357 15.42 15.63 21.02
N GLY A 358 14.35 15.13 21.66
CA GLY A 358 14.03 13.71 21.67
C GLY A 358 14.99 12.85 22.51
N SER A 359 15.73 13.42 23.46
CA SER A 359 16.39 12.63 24.52
C SER A 359 15.37 11.80 25.30
N ILE A 360 15.77 10.60 25.68
CA ILE A 360 14.92 9.59 26.31
C ILE A 360 15.27 9.48 27.79
N PHE A 361 14.27 9.51 28.65
CA PHE A 361 14.42 9.38 30.11
C PHE A 361 13.51 8.27 30.64
N ARG A 362 13.90 7.56 31.69
CA ARG A 362 13.02 6.64 32.42
C ARG A 362 12.54 7.32 33.71
N LEU A 363 11.22 7.34 33.94
CA LEU A 363 10.65 7.78 35.22
C LEU A 363 10.96 6.71 36.27
N GLN A 364 11.60 7.09 37.37
CA GLN A 364 12.03 6.15 38.42
C GLN A 364 10.82 5.43 39.07
N ASN A 365 11.08 4.34 39.81
CA ASN A 365 10.00 3.54 40.41
C ASN A 365 9.22 4.26 41.52
N ASN A 366 9.81 5.27 42.18
CA ASN A 366 9.14 6.21 43.09
C ASN A 366 9.53 7.64 42.67
N PRO A 367 8.98 8.19 41.57
CA PRO A 367 9.54 9.39 40.96
C PRO A 367 8.91 10.68 41.51
N PHE A 368 7.69 10.62 42.05
CA PHE A 368 6.95 11.78 42.57
C PHE A 368 7.11 11.90 44.09
N ASP A 369 7.54 13.06 44.56
CA ASP A 369 7.65 13.43 45.96
C ASP A 369 7.19 14.89 46.12
N GLN A 370 6.30 15.19 47.07
CA GLN A 370 5.71 16.54 47.21
C GLN A 370 6.29 17.24 48.44
N ASP A 371 7.18 18.20 48.21
CA ASP A 371 7.77 19.04 49.24
C ASP A 371 6.96 20.34 49.36
N GLY A 372 5.96 20.31 50.25
CA GLY A 372 5.02 21.41 50.46
C GLY A 372 4.20 21.75 49.21
N THR A 373 4.61 22.79 48.50
CA THR A 373 3.92 23.32 47.30
C THR A 373 4.57 22.90 45.98
N VAL A 374 5.64 22.10 46.00
CA VAL A 374 6.38 21.68 44.79
C VAL A 374 6.45 20.16 44.67
N TRP A 375 6.14 19.63 43.48
CA TRP A 375 6.33 18.25 43.10
C TRP A 375 7.74 18.02 42.55
N ASN A 376 8.57 17.27 43.26
CA ASN A 376 9.83 16.76 42.75
C ASN A 376 9.55 15.53 41.88
N ILE A 377 10.07 15.51 40.65
CA ILE A 377 9.95 14.39 39.69
C ILE A 377 11.34 13.87 39.33
N ARG A 378 11.67 12.64 39.76
CA ARG A 378 12.97 12.00 39.49
C ARG A 378 12.95 11.15 38.22
N MET A 379 13.93 11.38 37.35
CA MET A 379 14.13 10.60 36.13
C MET A 379 15.61 10.36 35.82
N THR A 380 15.90 9.37 34.98
CA THR A 380 17.26 9.01 34.59
C THR A 380 17.37 8.95 33.08
N LEU A 381 18.44 9.52 32.51
CA LEU A 381 18.72 9.48 31.08
C LEU A 381 18.98 8.04 30.59
N CYS A 382 18.39 7.66 29.46
CA CYS A 382 18.48 6.32 28.90
C CYS A 382 19.06 6.32 27.48
N SER A 383 19.59 5.17 27.06
CA SER A 383 20.10 4.97 25.70
C SER A 383 18.98 4.47 24.75
N GLU A 384 19.14 4.72 23.45
CA GLU A 384 18.30 4.11 22.42
C GLU A 384 18.50 2.58 22.32
N HIS A 385 19.58 2.04 22.89
CA HIS A 385 19.87 0.60 22.93
C HIS A 385 19.35 -0.13 24.19
N GLU A 386 18.52 0.53 25.02
CA GLU A 386 17.79 -0.13 26.12
C GLU A 386 16.98 -1.33 25.59
N HIS A 387 16.97 -2.45 26.32
CA HIS A 387 16.30 -3.70 25.90
C HIS A 387 14.82 -3.50 25.48
N ASP A 388 14.11 -2.56 26.11
CA ASP A 388 12.71 -2.26 25.80
C ASP A 388 12.51 -1.60 24.42
N LEU A 389 13.54 -0.87 23.94
CA LEU A 389 13.52 -0.05 22.72
C LEU A 389 14.35 -0.63 21.56
N LYS A 390 15.43 -1.34 21.89
CA LYS A 390 16.49 -1.73 20.96
C LYS A 390 15.94 -2.39 19.70
N ASP A 391 15.15 -3.46 19.86
CA ASP A 391 14.58 -4.20 18.74
C ASP A 391 13.73 -3.29 17.82
N VAL A 392 12.96 -2.36 18.41
CA VAL A 392 12.04 -1.48 17.68
C VAL A 392 12.80 -0.41 16.90
N LEU A 393 13.80 0.21 17.52
CA LEU A 393 14.59 1.26 16.88
C LEU A 393 15.62 0.72 15.89
N GLU A 394 16.26 -0.42 16.17
CA GLU A 394 17.15 -1.10 15.23
C GLU A 394 16.39 -1.64 14.01
N GLN A 395 15.21 -2.24 14.19
CA GLN A 395 14.37 -2.65 13.07
C GLN A 395 14.00 -1.47 12.17
N LEU A 396 13.61 -0.32 12.75
CA LEU A 396 13.28 0.87 11.97
C LEU A 396 14.50 1.44 11.24
N LYS A 397 15.65 1.57 11.91
CA LYS A 397 16.91 2.03 11.26
C LYS A 397 17.31 1.10 10.11
N ASN A 398 17.07 -0.21 10.21
CA ASN A 398 17.31 -1.16 9.12
C ASN A 398 16.40 -0.93 7.89
N GLU A 399 15.18 -0.42 8.05
CA GLU A 399 14.28 -0.14 6.91
C GLU A 399 14.73 1.03 6.01
N TYR A 400 15.64 1.89 6.48
CA TYR A 400 16.20 3.01 5.72
C TYR A 400 17.74 3.05 5.72
N GLY A 401 18.38 1.97 6.17
CA GLY A 401 19.83 1.82 6.21
C GLY A 401 20.52 2.70 7.26
N ILE A 402 21.85 2.55 7.35
CA ILE A 402 22.71 3.19 8.36
C ILE A 402 23.47 4.41 7.77
N GLY A 403 23.45 4.61 6.44
CA GLY A 403 24.19 5.67 5.73
C GLY A 403 23.52 7.04 5.70
N GLU A 404 23.78 7.81 4.64
CA GLU A 404 23.02 9.05 4.39
C GLU A 404 21.54 8.78 4.08
N ILE A 405 20.71 9.77 4.34
CA ILE A 405 19.29 9.78 4.00
C ILE A 405 19.03 10.82 2.91
N ASP A 406 18.15 10.48 1.97
CA ASP A 406 17.69 11.36 0.91
C ASP A 406 16.23 11.82 1.15
N TYR A 407 15.79 12.81 0.39
CA TYR A 407 14.42 13.33 0.47
C TYR A 407 13.34 12.28 0.14
N ARG A 408 13.66 11.21 -0.61
CA ARG A 408 12.72 10.12 -0.90
C ARG A 408 12.47 9.25 0.32
N ILE A 409 13.54 8.84 1.01
CA ILE A 409 13.47 8.09 2.27
C ILE A 409 12.72 8.90 3.33
N LEU A 410 13.04 10.20 3.46
CA LEU A 410 12.32 11.10 4.35
C LEU A 410 10.84 11.24 3.97
N GLY A 411 10.52 11.42 2.68
CA GLY A 411 9.15 11.48 2.18
C GLY A 411 8.32 10.25 2.57
N LYS A 412 8.88 9.04 2.47
CA LYS A 412 8.21 7.81 2.91
C LYS A 412 7.89 7.80 4.40
N ARG A 413 8.78 8.31 5.25
CA ARG A 413 8.55 8.43 6.69
C ARG A 413 7.47 9.47 7.00
N LEU A 414 7.50 10.61 6.31
CA LEU A 414 6.47 11.63 6.41
C LEU A 414 5.09 11.12 5.98
N VAL A 415 4.99 10.31 4.91
CA VAL A 415 3.75 9.60 4.54
C VAL A 415 3.27 8.68 5.68
N SER A 416 4.18 7.90 6.30
CA SER A 416 3.79 7.05 7.45
C SER A 416 3.32 7.85 8.67
N MET A 417 3.73 9.12 8.77
CA MET A 417 3.32 10.09 9.79
C MET A 417 2.14 10.99 9.35
N ARG A 418 1.51 10.70 8.19
CA ARG A 418 0.41 11.48 7.58
C ARG A 418 0.75 12.94 7.28
N GLN A 419 2.02 13.26 7.08
CA GLN A 419 2.51 14.59 6.70
C GLN A 419 2.59 14.70 5.17
N TYR A 420 1.44 14.60 4.50
CA TYR A 420 1.37 14.48 3.05
C TYR A 420 1.93 15.71 2.32
N ASP A 421 1.61 16.93 2.75
CA ASP A 421 2.18 18.15 2.17
C ASP A 421 3.71 18.19 2.23
N LEU A 422 4.29 17.83 3.38
CA LEU A 422 5.73 17.86 3.56
C LEU A 422 6.42 16.71 2.81
N ALA A 423 5.78 15.54 2.72
CA ALA A 423 6.26 14.45 1.88
C ALA A 423 6.22 14.83 0.39
N ARG A 424 5.15 15.51 -0.07
CA ARG A 424 5.02 16.07 -1.42
C ARG A 424 6.14 17.08 -1.70
N GLN A 425 6.45 17.97 -0.76
CA GLN A 425 7.58 18.90 -0.88
C GLN A 425 8.92 18.16 -0.97
N CYS A 426 9.17 17.16 -0.13
CA CYS A 426 10.40 16.35 -0.17
C CYS A 426 10.56 15.63 -1.52
N TYR A 427 9.52 14.93 -1.98
CA TYR A 427 9.53 14.28 -3.29
C TYR A 427 9.71 15.26 -4.45
N THR A 428 9.11 16.46 -4.37
CA THR A 428 9.29 17.52 -5.37
C THR A 428 10.72 18.06 -5.39
N ARG A 429 11.38 18.23 -4.24
CA ARG A 429 12.81 18.60 -4.19
C ARG A 429 13.67 17.54 -4.84
N PHE A 430 13.48 16.27 -4.50
CA PHE A 430 14.25 15.17 -5.09
C PHE A 430 14.09 15.09 -6.62
N LEU A 431 12.90 15.39 -7.16
CA LEU A 431 12.71 15.49 -8.61
C LEU A 431 13.53 16.61 -9.28
N ASN A 432 13.70 17.72 -8.55
CA ASN A 432 14.38 18.93 -9.00
C ASN A 432 15.91 18.89 -8.82
N GLU A 433 16.45 17.95 -8.03
CA GLU A 433 17.90 17.75 -7.92
C GLU A 433 18.52 17.30 -9.26
N PRO A 434 19.63 17.92 -9.70
CA PRO A 434 20.33 17.50 -10.90
C PRO A 434 21.11 16.19 -10.64
N SER A 435 20.49 15.05 -10.94
CA SER A 435 21.14 13.73 -10.85
C SER A 435 21.07 12.93 -12.15
N GLU A 436 22.13 12.20 -12.46
CA GLU A 436 22.24 11.27 -13.60
C GLU A 436 21.44 9.96 -13.37
N ARG A 437 20.32 10.00 -12.62
CA ARG A 437 19.58 8.82 -12.14
C ARG A 437 18.13 8.76 -12.61
N ASP A 438 17.93 8.61 -13.92
CA ASP A 438 16.60 8.48 -14.53
C ASP A 438 15.75 7.32 -13.94
N ALA A 439 16.37 6.24 -13.46
CA ALA A 439 15.67 5.07 -12.92
C ALA A 439 14.82 5.37 -11.66
N GLN A 440 15.23 6.33 -10.81
CA GLN A 440 14.53 6.63 -9.55
C GLN A 440 13.32 7.55 -9.73
N ARG A 441 13.16 8.19 -10.90
CA ARG A 441 12.05 9.11 -11.19
C ARG A 441 10.70 8.42 -11.37
N VAL A 442 10.67 7.20 -11.89
CA VAL A 442 9.42 6.42 -12.04
C VAL A 442 8.84 6.07 -10.68
N GLU A 443 9.65 5.49 -9.79
CA GLU A 443 9.25 5.17 -8.41
C GLU A 443 8.75 6.43 -7.69
N LEU A 444 9.39 7.57 -7.93
CA LEU A 444 9.02 8.84 -7.32
C LEU A 444 7.70 9.44 -7.87
N TYR A 445 7.43 9.31 -9.18
CA TYR A 445 6.12 9.65 -9.75
C TYR A 445 5.01 8.72 -9.24
N GLU A 446 5.31 7.44 -8.99
CA GLU A 446 4.37 6.50 -8.38
C GLU A 446 4.13 6.79 -6.90
N GLU A 447 5.17 7.18 -6.15
CA GLU A 447 5.07 7.62 -4.75
C GLU A 447 4.27 8.92 -4.63
N LEU A 448 4.50 9.90 -5.52
CA LEU A 448 3.67 11.11 -5.63
C LEU A 448 2.22 10.80 -6.01
N ALA A 449 1.99 9.92 -6.98
CA ALA A 449 0.63 9.48 -7.32
C ALA A 449 -0.09 8.83 -6.14
N GLN A 450 0.59 7.95 -5.40
CA GLN A 450 0.05 7.32 -4.19
C GLN A 450 -0.26 8.37 -3.10
N LEU A 451 0.58 9.40 -2.96
CA LEU A 451 0.38 10.51 -2.04
C LEU A 451 -0.83 11.36 -2.42
N GLU A 452 -0.96 11.82 -3.67
CA GLU A 452 -2.12 12.61 -4.10
C GLU A 452 -3.44 11.83 -3.94
N THR A 453 -3.40 10.50 -4.14
CA THR A 453 -4.56 9.62 -3.92
C THR A 453 -5.01 9.62 -2.44
N GLN A 454 -4.13 9.94 -1.49
CA GLN A 454 -4.42 9.98 -0.06
C GLN A 454 -4.87 11.36 0.45
N ASP A 455 -4.71 12.42 -0.35
CA ASP A 455 -4.80 13.80 0.12
C ASP A 455 -5.85 14.66 -0.61
N HIS A 456 -5.92 14.59 -1.95
CA HIS A 456 -6.72 15.55 -2.75
C HIS A 456 -7.65 14.90 -3.81
N GLY A 457 -7.72 13.57 -3.87
CA GLY A 457 -8.58 12.85 -4.82
C GLY A 457 -7.96 12.63 -6.21
N ASP A 458 -8.70 11.96 -7.08
CA ASP A 458 -8.12 11.24 -8.23
C ASP A 458 -7.43 12.11 -9.30
N THR A 459 -7.76 13.40 -9.45
CA THR A 459 -7.29 14.20 -10.60
C THR A 459 -5.77 14.43 -10.59
N SER A 460 -5.18 14.86 -9.48
CA SER A 460 -3.72 15.05 -9.35
C SER A 460 -2.96 13.72 -9.35
N SER A 461 -3.58 12.68 -8.77
CA SER A 461 -3.09 11.29 -8.82
C SER A 461 -2.96 10.77 -10.26
N VAL A 462 -3.97 11.05 -11.11
CA VAL A 462 -3.96 10.70 -12.53
C VAL A 462 -2.86 11.45 -13.29
N GLU A 463 -2.55 12.71 -12.95
CA GLU A 463 -1.45 13.43 -13.61
C GLU A 463 -0.09 12.81 -13.30
N TRP A 464 0.20 12.47 -12.03
CA TRP A 464 1.44 11.78 -11.68
C TRP A 464 1.50 10.35 -12.24
N LYS A 465 0.39 9.60 -12.27
CA LYS A 465 0.29 8.30 -12.98
C LYS A 465 0.59 8.46 -14.47
N ARG A 466 0.10 9.52 -15.12
CA ARG A 466 0.43 9.84 -16.52
C ARG A 466 1.89 10.22 -16.70
N LYS A 467 2.51 10.96 -15.77
CA LYS A 467 3.96 11.27 -15.81
C LYS A 467 4.80 10.00 -15.62
N ALA A 468 4.42 9.12 -14.69
CA ALA A 468 5.05 7.80 -14.52
C ALA A 468 4.90 6.95 -15.81
N LEU A 469 3.70 6.88 -16.38
CA LEU A 469 3.42 6.13 -17.60
C LEU A 469 4.19 6.69 -18.80
N ALA A 470 4.12 8.00 -19.05
CA ALA A 470 4.85 8.66 -20.13
C ALA A 470 6.38 8.56 -19.97
N PHE A 471 6.89 8.44 -18.74
CA PHE A 471 8.30 8.15 -18.49
C PHE A 471 8.65 6.69 -18.78
N LYS A 472 7.78 5.72 -18.44
CA LYS A 472 7.93 4.30 -18.82
C LYS A 472 7.84 4.11 -20.34
N GLU A 473 6.89 4.77 -21.01
CA GLU A 473 6.72 4.76 -22.46
C GLU A 473 7.95 5.35 -23.19
N LYS A 474 8.58 6.38 -22.62
CA LYS A 474 9.84 6.95 -23.12
C LYS A 474 11.08 6.11 -22.78
N ASN A 475 11.00 5.16 -21.86
CA ASN A 475 12.12 4.31 -21.43
C ASN A 475 11.70 2.82 -21.37
N PRO A 476 11.44 2.17 -22.53
CA PRO A 476 10.64 0.96 -22.63
C PRO A 476 11.39 -0.36 -22.33
N LEU A 477 12.05 -0.47 -21.17
CA LEU A 477 12.33 -1.76 -20.51
C LEU A 477 11.84 -1.71 -19.07
N THR A 478 10.56 -2.04 -18.87
CA THR A 478 10.03 -2.34 -17.55
C THR A 478 9.51 -3.77 -17.47
N CYS A 479 10.43 -4.70 -17.17
CA CYS A 479 10.08 -6.01 -16.60
C CYS A 479 9.21 -5.86 -15.34
N ILE A 480 8.51 -6.92 -14.93
CA ILE A 480 7.52 -6.90 -13.85
C ILE A 480 8.11 -7.48 -12.54
N PRO A 481 7.74 -6.97 -11.35
CA PRO A 481 8.07 -7.61 -10.08
C PRO A 481 7.29 -8.92 -9.89
N ILE A 482 7.99 -10.06 -9.81
CA ILE A 482 7.39 -11.35 -9.43
C ILE A 482 7.37 -11.45 -7.90
N THR A 483 6.37 -10.82 -7.27
CA THR A 483 6.25 -10.73 -5.80
C THR A 483 5.97 -12.10 -5.14
N THR A 484 6.99 -12.94 -4.96
CA THR A 484 6.85 -14.31 -4.41
C THR A 484 7.95 -14.73 -3.42
N ASN A 485 8.24 -13.91 -2.40
CA ASN A 485 9.12 -14.29 -1.27
C ASN A 485 8.50 -15.36 -0.32
N THR A 486 7.77 -16.34 -0.85
CA THR A 486 7.22 -17.48 -0.10
C THR A 486 7.82 -18.79 -0.62
N GLU A 487 8.19 -19.67 0.30
CA GLU A 487 8.92 -20.92 0.05
C GLU A 487 8.08 -22.03 -0.61
N THR A 488 6.81 -21.74 -0.93
CA THR A 488 5.96 -22.66 -1.70
C THR A 488 5.24 -21.93 -2.81
N THR A 489 5.48 -22.35 -4.05
CA THR A 489 4.68 -22.02 -5.25
C THR A 489 3.97 -23.28 -5.72
N SER A 490 2.67 -23.18 -6.00
CA SER A 490 1.93 -24.21 -6.74
C SER A 490 2.06 -23.84 -8.19
N ILE A 491 2.24 -24.83 -9.03
CA ILE A 491 2.36 -24.58 -10.45
C ILE A 491 1.26 -25.41 -11.09
N GLU A 492 0.43 -24.74 -11.90
CA GLU A 492 -0.54 -25.44 -12.75
C GLU A 492 0.22 -26.47 -13.59
N GLU A 493 -0.39 -27.63 -13.87
CA GLU A 493 0.26 -28.64 -14.69
C GLU A 493 0.73 -28.03 -16.02
N GLY A 494 2.03 -28.17 -16.29
CA GLY A 494 2.66 -27.58 -17.46
C GLY A 494 2.11 -28.19 -18.74
N TYR A 495 1.59 -27.35 -19.63
CA TYR A 495 1.10 -27.79 -20.94
C TYR A 495 1.98 -27.25 -22.06
N SER A 496 2.03 -27.99 -23.16
CA SER A 496 2.81 -27.61 -24.34
C SER A 496 2.10 -26.47 -25.08
N VAL A 497 2.79 -25.37 -25.33
CA VAL A 497 2.28 -24.21 -26.07
C VAL A 497 2.84 -24.08 -27.49
N ALA A 498 3.91 -24.82 -27.79
CA ALA A 498 4.46 -24.99 -29.12
C ALA A 498 5.28 -26.30 -29.19
N GLY A 499 5.31 -26.96 -30.34
CA GLY A 499 5.96 -28.27 -30.50
C GLY A 499 5.21 -29.40 -29.79
N GLY A 500 5.91 -30.47 -29.43
CA GLY A 500 5.31 -31.64 -28.77
C GLY A 500 4.59 -32.63 -29.70
N HIS A 501 4.65 -32.41 -31.02
CA HIS A 501 4.14 -33.32 -32.06
C HIS A 501 5.25 -34.14 -32.74
N GLY A 502 6.29 -34.50 -31.96
CA GLY A 502 7.52 -35.12 -32.47
C GLY A 502 8.47 -34.13 -33.16
N GLU A 503 9.69 -34.58 -33.49
CA GLU A 503 10.59 -33.80 -34.34
C GLU A 503 10.11 -33.73 -35.79
N GLY A 504 10.42 -32.61 -36.45
CA GLY A 504 10.18 -32.45 -37.88
C GLY A 504 10.13 -30.98 -38.32
N GLU A 505 9.97 -30.79 -39.62
CA GLU A 505 10.00 -29.48 -40.28
C GLU A 505 8.61 -28.82 -40.41
N ASN A 506 7.53 -29.50 -40.02
CA ASN A 506 6.18 -28.94 -40.09
C ASN A 506 6.02 -27.71 -39.17
N LYS A 507 4.98 -26.91 -39.40
CA LYS A 507 4.72 -25.66 -38.67
C LYS A 507 4.39 -25.85 -37.18
N ASN A 508 3.95 -27.04 -36.80
CA ASN A 508 3.64 -27.44 -35.42
C ASN A 508 4.74 -28.33 -34.80
N GLN A 509 5.85 -28.56 -35.51
CA GLN A 509 6.99 -29.35 -35.05
C GLN A 509 8.22 -28.46 -34.86
N LEU A 510 9.02 -28.79 -33.85
CA LEU A 510 10.29 -28.14 -33.54
C LEU A 510 11.39 -29.22 -33.60
N LYS A 511 12.65 -28.80 -33.76
CA LYS A 511 13.80 -29.71 -33.74
C LYS A 511 14.95 -29.09 -32.95
N TYR A 512 15.08 -29.55 -31.71
CA TYR A 512 16.00 -29.02 -30.70
C TYR A 512 15.90 -27.49 -30.54
N PRO A 513 14.74 -26.95 -30.11
CA PRO A 513 14.61 -25.51 -29.84
C PRO A 513 15.55 -25.08 -28.70
N VAL A 514 16.09 -23.86 -28.75
CA VAL A 514 17.11 -23.38 -27.79
C VAL A 514 16.70 -22.12 -27.04
N GLY A 515 16.63 -20.97 -27.71
CA GLY A 515 16.23 -19.68 -27.15
C GLY A 515 14.80 -19.32 -27.51
N LEU A 516 14.15 -18.50 -26.68
CA LEU A 516 12.82 -17.94 -26.97
C LEU A 516 12.70 -16.52 -26.42
N CYS A 517 11.88 -15.69 -27.06
CA CYS A 517 11.38 -14.44 -26.52
C CYS A 517 9.86 -14.35 -26.63
N ILE A 518 9.27 -13.55 -25.74
CA ILE A 518 7.83 -13.27 -25.69
C ILE A 518 7.58 -11.85 -26.21
N ASP A 519 6.54 -11.70 -27.02
CA ASP A 519 6.02 -10.42 -27.50
C ASP A 519 4.54 -10.33 -27.14
N ASP A 520 4.24 -9.43 -26.21
CA ASP A 520 2.93 -9.29 -25.61
C ASP A 520 2.56 -7.83 -25.34
N ASP A 521 3.07 -6.89 -26.13
CA ASP A 521 2.63 -5.47 -26.02
C ASP A 521 1.14 -5.34 -26.38
N ASP A 522 0.72 -6.01 -27.45
CA ASP A 522 -0.68 -6.09 -27.87
C ASP A 522 -1.47 -7.14 -27.03
N ASP A 523 -2.79 -7.23 -27.24
CA ASP A 523 -3.63 -8.26 -26.59
C ASP A 523 -3.33 -9.70 -27.11
N ASP A 524 -2.61 -9.81 -28.24
CA ASP A 524 -2.09 -11.05 -28.80
C ASP A 524 -0.74 -11.44 -28.17
N LEU A 525 -0.69 -12.54 -27.42
CA LEU A 525 0.56 -13.16 -26.97
C LEU A 525 1.23 -13.93 -28.13
N ASN A 526 2.46 -13.52 -28.49
CA ASN A 526 3.29 -14.20 -29.48
C ASN A 526 4.56 -14.77 -28.80
N ILE A 527 4.90 -16.02 -29.15
CA ILE A 527 6.11 -16.71 -28.67
C ILE A 527 7.03 -16.90 -29.88
N ILE A 528 8.22 -16.31 -29.85
CA ILE A 528 9.21 -16.45 -30.94
C ILE A 528 10.33 -17.38 -30.47
N ILE A 529 10.58 -18.44 -31.24
CA ILE A 529 11.43 -19.57 -30.84
C ILE A 529 12.56 -19.75 -31.86
N ALA A 530 13.80 -19.92 -31.39
CA ALA A 530 14.93 -20.35 -32.20
C ALA A 530 14.91 -21.88 -32.35
N ASP A 531 14.59 -22.34 -33.55
CA ASP A 531 14.36 -23.75 -33.90
C ASP A 531 15.63 -24.30 -34.57
N GLN A 532 16.60 -24.72 -33.73
CA GLN A 532 18.02 -24.81 -34.11
C GLN A 532 18.25 -25.71 -35.33
N PHE A 533 17.76 -26.95 -35.31
CA PHE A 533 18.03 -27.93 -36.38
C PHE A 533 17.04 -27.88 -37.54
N ASN A 534 16.04 -27.01 -37.48
CA ASN A 534 15.21 -26.63 -38.63
C ASN A 534 15.69 -25.31 -39.28
N HIS A 535 16.81 -24.74 -38.81
CA HIS A 535 17.49 -23.60 -39.44
C HIS A 535 16.58 -22.37 -39.63
N ARG A 536 15.72 -22.12 -38.63
CA ARG A 536 14.65 -21.10 -38.69
C ARG A 536 14.34 -20.50 -37.32
N THR A 537 13.59 -19.40 -37.32
CA THR A 537 12.82 -18.96 -36.15
C THR A 537 11.33 -19.00 -36.47
N ILE A 538 10.54 -19.43 -35.50
CA ILE A 538 9.09 -19.61 -35.65
C ILE A 538 8.35 -18.77 -34.61
N GLN A 539 7.26 -18.13 -35.02
CA GLN A 539 6.35 -17.37 -34.16
C GLN A 539 5.07 -18.17 -33.96
N CYS A 540 4.77 -18.55 -32.72
CA CYS A 540 3.53 -19.21 -32.33
C CYS A 540 2.61 -18.21 -31.64
N LYS A 541 1.34 -18.13 -32.09
CA LYS A 541 0.30 -17.32 -31.44
C LYS A 541 -0.45 -18.15 -30.40
N ARG A 542 -0.81 -17.54 -29.28
CA ARG A 542 -1.62 -18.19 -28.23
C ARG A 542 -2.93 -18.75 -28.81
N GLY A 543 -3.18 -20.04 -28.59
CA GLY A 543 -4.39 -20.73 -29.04
C GLY A 543 -4.34 -21.24 -30.48
N ASN A 544 -3.24 -21.02 -31.22
CA ASN A 544 -3.00 -21.64 -32.52
C ASN A 544 -2.05 -22.84 -32.36
N THR A 545 -2.30 -23.93 -33.08
CA THR A 545 -1.44 -25.13 -33.09
C THR A 545 -0.28 -25.02 -34.08
N ASP A 546 -0.41 -24.18 -35.11
CA ASP A 546 0.60 -23.98 -36.16
C ASP A 546 1.37 -22.66 -35.95
N GLY A 547 2.70 -22.73 -36.01
CA GLY A 547 3.57 -21.55 -36.02
C GLY A 547 3.80 -20.98 -37.42
N GLU A 548 4.16 -19.69 -37.48
CA GLU A 548 4.61 -19.03 -38.70
C GLU A 548 6.15 -18.89 -38.72
N VAL A 549 6.80 -19.29 -39.81
CA VAL A 549 8.25 -19.05 -39.97
C VAL A 549 8.47 -17.56 -40.21
N VAL A 550 9.18 -16.90 -39.29
CA VAL A 550 9.44 -15.45 -39.32
C VAL A 550 10.87 -15.10 -39.72
N ALA A 551 11.82 -16.03 -39.57
CA ALA A 551 13.15 -15.94 -40.19
C ALA A 551 13.71 -17.33 -40.57
N GLY A 552 14.64 -17.36 -41.53
CA GLY A 552 15.23 -18.59 -42.06
C GLY A 552 14.21 -19.48 -42.77
N GLY A 553 14.37 -20.81 -42.63
CA GLY A 553 13.47 -21.80 -43.24
C GLY A 553 13.67 -22.07 -44.73
N ASN A 554 14.70 -21.48 -45.36
CA ASN A 554 15.10 -21.71 -46.75
C ASN A 554 16.25 -22.74 -46.86
N GLY A 555 16.23 -23.75 -45.98
CA GLY A 555 17.34 -24.68 -45.77
C GLY A 555 18.53 -24.07 -45.00
N GLU A 556 19.49 -24.92 -44.63
CA GLU A 556 20.74 -24.50 -44.03
C GLU A 556 21.63 -23.76 -45.06
N GLY A 557 22.23 -22.65 -44.64
CA GLY A 557 23.31 -22.01 -45.38
C GLY A 557 23.68 -20.65 -44.82
N ASN A 558 24.59 -19.96 -45.52
CA ASN A 558 25.17 -18.68 -45.12
C ASN A 558 24.63 -17.48 -45.94
N GLU A 559 23.65 -17.71 -46.83
CA GLU A 559 22.99 -16.61 -47.52
C GLU A 559 22.23 -15.68 -46.54
N LEU A 560 21.86 -14.50 -47.02
CA LEU A 560 21.24 -13.46 -46.19
C LEU A 560 19.84 -13.85 -45.68
N HIS A 561 19.15 -14.73 -46.42
CA HIS A 561 17.84 -15.29 -46.08
C HIS A 561 17.90 -16.74 -45.55
N GLN A 562 19.09 -17.21 -45.17
CA GLN A 562 19.33 -18.50 -44.54
C GLN A 562 19.94 -18.33 -43.15
N LEU A 563 19.76 -19.35 -42.31
CA LEU A 563 20.38 -19.46 -40.99
C LEU A 563 21.08 -20.82 -40.90
N SER A 564 22.07 -20.95 -40.02
CA SER A 564 22.67 -22.22 -39.61
C SER A 564 22.66 -22.32 -38.09
N SER A 565 21.91 -23.29 -37.56
CA SER A 565 21.79 -23.52 -36.11
C SER A 565 21.49 -22.27 -35.27
N PRO A 566 20.37 -21.55 -35.52
CA PRO A 566 20.01 -20.39 -34.71
C PRO A 566 19.88 -20.77 -33.23
N SER A 567 20.58 -20.05 -32.36
CA SER A 567 20.72 -20.41 -30.94
C SER A 567 19.90 -19.55 -29.99
N ASP A 568 19.63 -18.29 -30.33
CA ASP A 568 18.84 -17.37 -29.52
C ASP A 568 18.22 -16.26 -30.38
N VAL A 569 17.14 -15.65 -29.87
CA VAL A 569 16.36 -14.62 -30.58
C VAL A 569 15.77 -13.60 -29.60
N LEU A 570 15.95 -12.31 -29.88
CA LEU A 570 15.27 -11.21 -29.18
C LEU A 570 14.61 -10.23 -30.16
N ILE A 571 13.75 -9.36 -29.63
CA ILE A 571 13.02 -8.35 -30.41
C ILE A 571 13.59 -6.96 -30.11
N ASP A 572 14.03 -6.26 -31.15
CA ASP A 572 14.29 -4.82 -31.09
C ASP A 572 13.04 -4.07 -31.51
N LYS A 573 12.23 -3.69 -30.51
CA LYS A 573 10.96 -2.98 -30.70
C LYS A 573 11.15 -1.65 -31.44
N GLN A 574 12.25 -0.92 -31.22
CA GLN A 574 12.48 0.37 -31.89
C GLN A 574 12.72 0.22 -33.40
N SER A 575 13.33 -0.87 -33.86
CA SER A 575 13.53 -1.14 -35.30
C SER A 575 12.55 -2.17 -35.88
N ASN A 576 11.55 -2.59 -35.09
CA ASN A 576 10.60 -3.66 -35.40
C ASN A 576 11.25 -4.89 -36.08
N SER A 577 12.34 -5.37 -35.49
CA SER A 577 13.19 -6.42 -36.05
C SER A 577 13.52 -7.48 -35.00
N LEU A 578 13.75 -8.71 -35.45
CA LEU A 578 14.36 -9.77 -34.66
C LEU A 578 15.88 -9.62 -34.72
N MET A 579 16.56 -9.82 -33.59
CA MET A 579 18.00 -10.04 -33.54
C MET A 579 18.21 -11.52 -33.28
N ILE A 580 18.94 -12.21 -34.16
CA ILE A 580 19.07 -13.66 -34.16
C ILE A 580 20.55 -14.05 -34.06
N CYS A 581 20.89 -14.89 -33.09
CA CYS A 581 22.19 -15.56 -33.02
C CYS A 581 22.22 -16.67 -34.08
N ASP A 582 22.91 -16.42 -35.19
CA ASP A 582 23.11 -17.38 -36.29
C ASP A 582 24.44 -18.12 -36.06
N ARG A 583 24.43 -19.03 -35.08
CA ARG A 583 25.65 -19.62 -34.49
C ARG A 583 26.52 -20.36 -35.50
N GLY A 584 25.91 -21.16 -36.37
CA GLY A 584 26.65 -21.94 -37.37
C GLY A 584 27.37 -21.05 -38.40
N ASN A 585 26.78 -19.91 -38.73
CA ASN A 585 27.39 -18.88 -39.56
C ASN A 585 28.24 -17.86 -38.77
N ARG A 586 28.41 -18.06 -37.44
CA ARG A 586 29.23 -17.23 -36.53
C ARG A 586 28.92 -15.73 -36.60
N ARG A 587 27.63 -15.39 -36.70
CA ARG A 587 27.14 -14.01 -36.92
C ARG A 587 25.86 -13.70 -36.14
N VAL A 588 25.58 -12.42 -35.93
CA VAL A 588 24.27 -11.95 -35.44
C VAL A 588 23.57 -11.19 -36.55
N VAL A 589 22.33 -11.60 -36.87
CA VAL A 589 21.54 -11.06 -37.97
C VAL A 589 20.38 -10.23 -37.42
N GLN A 590 20.18 -9.03 -37.97
CA GLN A 590 18.94 -8.27 -37.80
C GLN A 590 17.97 -8.63 -38.92
N TRP A 591 16.79 -9.14 -38.56
CA TRP A 591 15.77 -9.61 -39.47
C TRP A 591 14.47 -8.79 -39.31
N PRO A 592 14.05 -8.00 -40.31
CA PRO A 592 12.83 -7.19 -40.23
C PRO A 592 11.56 -8.04 -40.05
N ARG A 593 10.63 -7.62 -39.17
CA ARG A 593 9.35 -8.33 -38.95
C ARG A 593 8.30 -8.03 -40.02
N CYS A 594 8.42 -6.91 -40.74
CA CYS A 594 7.51 -6.55 -41.84
C CYS A 594 7.93 -7.23 -43.16
N ARG A 595 7.06 -8.06 -43.75
CA ARG A 595 7.30 -8.65 -45.07
C ARG A 595 7.41 -7.55 -46.14
N GLY A 596 8.56 -7.48 -46.82
CA GLY A 596 8.73 -6.70 -48.06
C GLY A 596 9.26 -5.26 -47.94
N THR A 597 9.75 -4.83 -46.77
CA THR A 597 10.25 -3.44 -46.60
C THR A 597 11.78 -3.28 -46.67
N THR A 598 12.55 -4.26 -46.20
CA THR A 598 14.03 -4.32 -46.29
C THR A 598 14.52 -5.75 -46.15
N ASP A 599 15.67 -6.08 -46.74
CA ASP A 599 16.34 -7.37 -46.54
C ASP A 599 16.92 -7.51 -45.11
N PRO A 600 17.15 -8.75 -44.61
CA PRO A 600 17.94 -8.97 -43.41
C PRO A 600 19.35 -8.37 -43.55
N LYS A 601 20.01 -8.07 -42.43
CA LYS A 601 21.39 -7.56 -42.44
C LYS A 601 22.21 -8.17 -41.33
N VAL A 602 23.48 -8.46 -41.62
CA VAL A 602 24.43 -8.93 -40.63
C VAL A 602 24.90 -7.74 -39.79
N LEU A 603 24.70 -7.78 -38.48
CA LEU A 603 25.15 -6.75 -37.54
C LEU A 603 26.55 -7.03 -37.01
N ILE A 604 26.84 -8.29 -36.69
CA ILE A 604 28.07 -8.73 -36.03
C ILE A 604 28.56 -9.99 -36.75
N ASN A 605 29.85 -10.08 -37.01
CA ASN A 605 30.53 -11.26 -37.58
C ASN A 605 31.60 -11.78 -36.60
N ASP A 606 32.18 -12.95 -36.93
CA ASP A 606 33.31 -13.57 -36.22
C ASP A 606 33.06 -13.86 -34.72
N ILE A 607 31.80 -14.20 -34.39
CA ILE A 607 31.34 -14.48 -33.03
C ILE A 607 30.57 -15.81 -32.96
N GLU A 608 31.04 -16.77 -32.15
CA GLU A 608 30.25 -17.98 -31.89
C GLU A 608 29.18 -17.68 -30.83
N CYS A 609 28.09 -17.07 -31.30
CA CYS A 609 27.05 -16.50 -30.45
C CYS A 609 26.07 -17.55 -29.89
N ARG A 610 25.77 -17.46 -28.58
CA ARG A 610 24.85 -18.41 -27.91
C ARG A 610 23.69 -17.76 -27.16
N GLY A 611 23.81 -16.49 -26.76
CA GLY A 611 22.75 -15.76 -26.06
C GLY A 611 22.84 -14.26 -26.33
N LEU A 612 21.68 -13.60 -26.36
CA LEU A 612 21.52 -12.17 -26.59
C LEU A 612 20.83 -11.50 -25.39
N ALA A 613 21.24 -10.27 -25.09
CA ALA A 613 20.48 -9.37 -24.24
C ALA A 613 20.60 -7.95 -24.77
N MET A 614 19.57 -7.12 -24.61
CA MET A 614 19.61 -5.72 -25.06
C MET A 614 19.16 -4.79 -23.93
N ASP A 615 19.89 -3.70 -23.71
CA ASP A 615 19.57 -2.71 -22.68
C ASP A 615 18.66 -1.57 -23.21
N ASN A 616 18.23 -0.68 -22.31
CA ASN A 616 17.39 0.49 -22.60
C ASN A 616 18.03 1.46 -23.60
N GLN A 617 19.36 1.39 -23.76
CA GLN A 617 20.15 2.26 -24.62
C GLN A 617 20.44 1.59 -25.97
N ARG A 618 19.81 0.44 -26.25
CA ARG A 618 20.03 -0.42 -27.43
C ARG A 618 21.49 -0.81 -27.64
N ASN A 619 22.21 -1.01 -26.53
CA ASN A 619 23.42 -1.80 -26.55
C ASN A 619 23.02 -3.29 -26.61
N LEU A 620 23.51 -4.00 -27.62
CA LEU A 620 23.35 -5.44 -27.75
C LEU A 620 24.53 -6.15 -27.08
N TYR A 621 24.23 -6.98 -26.10
CA TYR A 621 25.17 -7.86 -25.44
C TYR A 621 25.08 -9.24 -26.11
N VAL A 622 26.24 -9.87 -26.34
CA VAL A 622 26.35 -11.17 -27.01
C VAL A 622 27.40 -12.00 -26.27
N SER A 623 27.04 -13.24 -25.89
CA SER A 623 27.99 -14.23 -25.38
C SER A 623 28.74 -14.90 -26.53
N ASP A 624 30.07 -14.98 -26.42
CA ASP A 624 30.94 -15.70 -27.35
C ASP A 624 31.42 -16.99 -26.67
N THR A 625 30.90 -18.15 -27.12
CA THR A 625 31.22 -19.43 -26.49
C THR A 625 32.63 -19.92 -26.80
N GLU A 626 33.22 -19.50 -27.91
CA GLU A 626 34.59 -19.84 -28.34
C GLU A 626 35.63 -19.02 -27.58
N LYS A 627 35.43 -17.70 -27.49
CA LYS A 627 36.34 -16.78 -26.79
C LYS A 627 36.09 -16.72 -25.28
N HIS A 628 35.03 -17.37 -24.80
CA HIS A 628 34.60 -17.41 -23.41
C HIS A 628 34.43 -16.03 -22.77
N GLU A 629 33.75 -15.13 -23.49
CA GLU A 629 33.55 -13.74 -23.10
C GLU A 629 32.11 -13.28 -23.38
N VAL A 630 31.75 -12.12 -22.84
CA VAL A 630 30.57 -11.38 -23.28
C VAL A 630 31.01 -10.03 -23.80
N ARG A 631 30.53 -9.66 -24.99
CA ARG A 631 30.81 -8.38 -25.64
C ARG A 631 29.54 -7.54 -25.77
N ARG A 632 29.69 -6.23 -25.57
CA ARG A 632 28.64 -5.23 -25.74
C ARG A 632 28.89 -4.42 -27.02
N TYR A 633 27.89 -4.31 -27.87
CA TYR A 633 27.90 -3.63 -29.15
C TYR A 633 26.89 -2.49 -29.14
N ASP A 634 27.32 -1.29 -29.56
CA ASP A 634 26.41 -0.17 -29.82
C ASP A 634 25.76 -0.37 -31.20
N ILE A 635 24.43 -0.55 -31.21
CA ILE A 635 23.66 -0.76 -32.45
C ILE A 635 23.42 0.56 -33.21
N HIS A 636 23.45 1.72 -32.54
CA HIS A 636 23.39 3.02 -33.21
C HIS A 636 24.65 3.28 -34.06
N LEU A 637 25.80 2.78 -33.62
CA LEU A 637 27.06 2.80 -34.40
C LEU A 637 27.19 1.63 -35.40
N GLY A 638 26.10 0.87 -35.62
CA GLY A 638 26.03 -0.19 -36.62
C GLY A 638 26.76 -1.49 -36.25
N GLY A 639 27.00 -1.75 -34.95
CA GLY A 639 27.45 -3.06 -34.45
C GLY A 639 28.90 -3.46 -34.77
N LYS A 640 29.73 -2.57 -35.32
CA LYS A 640 31.02 -2.97 -35.93
C LYS A 640 32.17 -3.27 -34.96
N GLN A 641 32.13 -2.80 -33.72
CA GLN A 641 33.17 -3.05 -32.71
C GLN A 641 32.55 -3.29 -31.33
N GLY A 642 32.66 -4.53 -30.82
CA GLY A 642 32.14 -4.91 -29.51
C GLY A 642 33.19 -4.77 -28.41
N VAL A 643 32.81 -4.13 -27.29
CA VAL A 643 33.65 -3.97 -26.09
C VAL A 643 33.45 -5.19 -25.18
N ARG A 644 34.53 -5.82 -24.72
CA ARG A 644 34.47 -6.91 -23.72
C ARG A 644 33.92 -6.36 -22.40
N VAL A 645 32.93 -7.03 -21.82
CA VAL A 645 32.29 -6.65 -20.54
C VAL A 645 32.36 -7.75 -19.48
N ALA A 646 32.50 -9.02 -19.87
CA ALA A 646 32.79 -10.14 -18.97
C ALA A 646 33.69 -11.19 -19.67
N GLY A 647 34.32 -12.08 -18.90
CA GLY A 647 35.27 -13.09 -19.42
C GLY A 647 36.64 -12.52 -19.75
N TRP A 648 37.34 -12.04 -18.73
CA TRP A 648 38.70 -11.51 -18.81
C TRP A 648 39.73 -12.60 -18.52
N ASN A 649 40.83 -12.62 -19.29
CA ASN A 649 41.97 -13.53 -19.15
C ASN A 649 41.62 -15.01 -19.45
N ASP A 650 40.98 -15.23 -20.60
CA ASP A 650 40.69 -16.53 -21.21
C ASP A 650 39.86 -17.49 -20.33
N LYS A 651 39.75 -18.75 -20.79
CA LYS A 651 38.99 -19.82 -20.14
C LYS A 651 39.43 -20.04 -18.70
N GLY A 652 38.50 -20.04 -17.75
CA GLY A 652 38.79 -20.54 -16.40
C GLY A 652 37.69 -20.32 -15.36
N ARG A 653 38.01 -20.65 -14.10
CA ARG A 653 37.09 -20.56 -12.94
C ARG A 653 37.31 -19.32 -12.06
N ALA A 654 38.30 -18.47 -12.32
CA ALA A 654 38.49 -17.25 -11.52
C ALA A 654 37.27 -16.30 -11.63
N ILE A 655 37.11 -15.39 -10.68
CA ILE A 655 35.97 -14.44 -10.65
C ILE A 655 35.97 -13.42 -11.79
N ASN A 656 37.07 -13.28 -12.53
CA ASN A 656 37.16 -12.50 -13.76
C ASN A 656 36.97 -13.32 -15.04
N GLN A 657 37.04 -14.66 -14.96
CA GLN A 657 37.01 -15.58 -16.10
C GLN A 657 35.61 -16.21 -16.29
N LEU A 658 35.39 -16.75 -17.48
CA LEU A 658 34.24 -17.57 -17.85
C LEU A 658 34.72 -18.86 -18.55
N ASN A 659 33.82 -19.83 -18.72
CA ASN A 659 34.03 -21.09 -19.40
C ASN A 659 32.71 -21.52 -20.05
N TYR A 660 32.63 -21.33 -21.37
CA TYR A 660 31.44 -21.60 -22.17
C TYR A 660 30.19 -20.82 -21.70
N PRO A 661 30.23 -19.47 -21.75
CA PRO A 661 29.09 -18.65 -21.36
C PRO A 661 27.93 -18.79 -22.35
N THR A 662 26.74 -19.19 -21.89
CA THR A 662 25.60 -19.46 -22.80
C THR A 662 24.61 -18.30 -22.88
N PHE A 663 23.73 -18.17 -21.88
CA PHE A 663 22.72 -17.11 -21.83
C PHE A 663 23.20 -15.97 -20.94
N ILE A 664 22.61 -14.82 -21.20
CA ILE A 664 22.94 -13.54 -20.56
C ILE A 664 21.66 -12.77 -20.26
N PHE A 665 21.68 -11.99 -19.18
CA PHE A 665 20.61 -11.06 -18.83
C PHE A 665 21.23 -9.73 -18.37
N VAL A 666 20.61 -8.60 -18.71
CA VAL A 666 21.08 -7.27 -18.31
C VAL A 666 19.96 -6.56 -17.57
N ASP A 667 20.20 -6.15 -16.32
CA ASP A 667 19.22 -5.44 -15.51
C ASP A 667 19.14 -3.94 -15.83
N ARG A 668 18.23 -3.22 -15.17
CA ARG A 668 18.02 -1.78 -15.39
C ARG A 668 19.22 -0.93 -14.94
N GLN A 669 20.06 -1.46 -14.06
CA GLN A 669 21.29 -0.86 -13.53
C GLN A 669 22.50 -1.16 -14.44
N GLN A 670 22.30 -1.92 -15.53
CA GLN A 670 23.32 -2.44 -16.45
C GLN A 670 24.32 -3.41 -15.78
N ASN A 671 23.90 -4.13 -14.74
CA ASN A 671 24.63 -5.31 -14.31
C ASN A 671 24.32 -6.47 -15.26
N LEU A 672 25.36 -7.19 -15.64
CA LEU A 672 25.32 -8.32 -16.57
C LEU A 672 25.37 -9.63 -15.79
N TYR A 673 24.32 -10.43 -15.90
CA TYR A 673 24.26 -11.81 -15.43
C TYR A 673 24.63 -12.74 -16.58
N VAL A 674 25.46 -13.74 -16.30
CA VAL A 674 25.98 -14.70 -17.29
C VAL A 674 25.90 -16.12 -16.72
N SER A 675 25.29 -17.02 -17.50
CA SER A 675 25.36 -18.47 -17.24
C SER A 675 26.73 -18.98 -17.65
N ASP A 676 27.57 -19.27 -16.66
CA ASP A 676 28.94 -19.76 -16.84
C ASP A 676 28.92 -21.30 -16.83
N SER A 677 28.34 -21.86 -17.90
CA SER A 677 27.72 -23.19 -17.88
C SER A 677 28.66 -24.33 -17.55
N HIS A 678 29.87 -24.36 -18.12
CA HIS A 678 30.89 -25.38 -17.81
C HIS A 678 31.64 -25.13 -16.50
N ASN A 679 31.28 -24.07 -15.75
CA ASN A 679 31.73 -23.82 -14.39
C ASN A 679 30.62 -24.03 -13.34
N ASP A 680 29.43 -24.47 -13.74
CA ASP A 680 28.30 -24.80 -12.87
C ASP A 680 27.85 -23.62 -11.98
N ARG A 681 27.84 -22.40 -12.54
CA ARG A 681 27.50 -21.17 -11.81
C ARG A 681 26.82 -20.11 -12.68
N VAL A 682 26.10 -19.20 -12.04
CA VAL A 682 25.69 -17.92 -12.63
C VAL A 682 26.47 -16.80 -11.96
N MET A 683 26.98 -15.87 -12.77
CA MET A 683 27.89 -14.81 -12.36
C MET A 683 27.33 -13.43 -12.74
N ARG A 684 27.38 -12.48 -11.82
CA ARG A 684 26.98 -11.07 -12.02
C ARG A 684 28.20 -10.16 -12.12
N TRP A 685 28.30 -9.37 -13.18
CA TRP A 685 29.23 -8.23 -13.31
C TRP A 685 28.47 -6.93 -13.17
N ASN A 686 28.87 -6.08 -12.23
CA ASN A 686 28.33 -4.73 -12.15
C ASN A 686 28.86 -3.89 -13.32
N LYS A 687 28.14 -2.83 -13.72
CA LYS A 687 28.54 -1.94 -14.83
C LYS A 687 30.00 -1.47 -14.69
N GLY A 688 30.84 -1.83 -15.67
CA GLY A 688 32.27 -1.45 -15.71
C GLY A 688 33.22 -2.30 -14.85
N ALA A 689 32.72 -3.32 -14.14
CA ALA A 689 33.56 -4.20 -13.32
C ALA A 689 34.38 -5.18 -14.20
N THR A 690 35.64 -5.43 -13.80
CA THR A 690 36.50 -6.45 -14.43
C THR A 690 36.45 -7.81 -13.71
N LYS A 691 35.76 -7.87 -12.57
CA LYS A 691 35.53 -9.07 -11.74
C LYS A 691 34.03 -9.18 -11.47
N GLY A 692 33.50 -10.39 -11.56
CA GLY A 692 32.12 -10.72 -11.24
C GLY A 692 31.97 -11.30 -9.84
N VAL A 693 30.72 -11.53 -9.45
CA VAL A 693 30.30 -12.14 -8.20
C VAL A 693 29.48 -13.39 -8.54
N VAL A 694 29.74 -14.51 -7.86
CA VAL A 694 28.89 -15.71 -7.97
C VAL A 694 27.55 -15.38 -7.32
N VAL A 695 26.44 -15.54 -8.06
CA VAL A 695 25.08 -15.28 -7.56
C VAL A 695 24.21 -16.54 -7.48
N ALA A 696 24.62 -17.63 -8.12
CA ALA A 696 24.06 -18.96 -7.95
C ALA A 696 25.10 -20.04 -8.34
N GLY A 697 25.07 -21.20 -7.68
CA GLY A 697 25.99 -22.31 -7.95
C GLY A 697 27.44 -22.04 -7.51
N GLY A 698 28.40 -22.70 -8.16
CA GLY A 698 29.84 -22.49 -7.95
C GLY A 698 30.52 -23.47 -6.97
N GLU A 699 29.77 -24.23 -6.18
CA GLU A 699 30.29 -25.27 -5.25
C GLU A 699 30.45 -26.65 -5.92
N GLY A 700 30.66 -26.69 -7.24
CA GLY A 700 30.72 -27.92 -8.05
C GLY A 700 29.36 -28.34 -8.62
N ASN A 701 29.35 -29.43 -9.39
CA ASN A 701 28.14 -29.96 -10.01
C ASN A 701 27.37 -30.87 -9.04
N GLY A 702 26.04 -30.76 -9.03
CA GLY A 702 25.21 -31.65 -8.21
C GLY A 702 23.76 -31.21 -8.07
N TYR A 703 23.06 -31.87 -7.16
CA TYR A 703 21.62 -31.74 -6.91
C TYR A 703 21.16 -30.90 -5.69
N PRO A 704 21.93 -30.69 -4.59
CA PRO A 704 21.45 -29.87 -3.48
C PRO A 704 21.24 -28.43 -3.95
N GLY A 705 20.39 -27.66 -3.26
CA GLY A 705 19.97 -26.31 -3.70
C GLY A 705 21.13 -25.31 -3.92
N ARG A 706 22.34 -25.59 -3.42
CA ARG A 706 23.55 -24.75 -3.59
C ARG A 706 24.32 -25.02 -4.88
N GLN A 707 24.08 -26.17 -5.52
CA GLN A 707 24.78 -26.60 -6.73
C GLN A 707 23.86 -26.50 -7.94
N LEU A 708 24.46 -26.11 -9.06
CA LEU A 708 23.82 -26.14 -10.38
C LEU A 708 24.48 -27.24 -11.21
N SER A 709 23.89 -27.59 -12.36
CA SER A 709 24.60 -28.38 -13.38
C SER A 709 24.22 -27.94 -14.78
N ASP A 710 25.22 -27.49 -15.54
CA ASP A 710 25.07 -26.89 -16.88
C ASP A 710 23.93 -25.85 -16.95
N PRO A 711 24.00 -24.75 -16.17
CA PRO A 711 22.97 -23.70 -16.21
C PRO A 711 22.91 -23.06 -17.60
N ARG A 712 21.71 -22.98 -18.17
CA ARG A 712 21.43 -22.42 -19.50
C ARG A 712 20.67 -21.10 -19.37
N GLY A 713 19.38 -21.07 -19.70
CA GLY A 713 18.54 -19.87 -19.67
C GLY A 713 18.53 -19.23 -18.30
N ILE A 714 18.61 -17.91 -18.27
CA ILE A 714 18.52 -17.10 -17.06
C ILE A 714 17.60 -15.90 -17.27
N PHE A 715 16.91 -15.51 -16.21
CA PHE A 715 16.10 -14.30 -16.14
C PHE A 715 16.22 -13.72 -14.74
N VAL A 716 16.20 -12.39 -14.61
CA VAL A 716 16.17 -11.70 -13.31
C VAL A 716 14.94 -10.80 -13.29
N ASP A 717 14.09 -10.96 -12.28
CA ASP A 717 12.92 -10.10 -12.10
C ASP A 717 13.30 -8.76 -11.41
N THR A 718 12.35 -7.85 -11.25
CA THR A 718 12.64 -6.53 -10.64
C THR A 718 12.74 -6.57 -9.11
N LEU A 719 12.80 -7.74 -8.49
CA LEU A 719 13.13 -7.95 -7.08
C LEU A 719 14.52 -8.60 -6.93
N ASP A 720 15.36 -8.48 -7.96
CA ASP A 720 16.69 -9.08 -8.09
C ASP A 720 16.68 -10.61 -7.87
N THR A 721 15.54 -11.27 -8.10
CA THR A 721 15.43 -12.73 -7.99
C THR A 721 15.79 -13.37 -9.33
N LEU A 722 16.79 -14.25 -9.29
CA LEU A 722 17.34 -14.95 -10.45
C LEU A 722 16.63 -16.30 -10.66
N TYR A 723 16.23 -16.58 -11.90
CA TYR A 723 15.67 -17.86 -12.34
C TYR A 723 16.67 -18.54 -13.28
N VAL A 724 16.93 -19.83 -13.09
CA VAL A 724 17.99 -20.59 -13.79
C VAL A 724 17.46 -21.92 -14.30
N ALA A 725 17.46 -22.12 -15.62
CA ALA A 725 17.20 -23.42 -16.22
C ALA A 725 18.48 -24.29 -16.16
N GLU A 726 18.39 -25.47 -15.57
CA GLU A 726 19.52 -26.39 -15.40
C GLU A 726 19.35 -27.58 -16.34
N MET A 727 20.13 -27.59 -17.43
CA MET A 727 19.96 -28.55 -18.52
C MET A 727 20.18 -30.00 -18.08
N VAL A 728 21.18 -30.24 -17.21
CA VAL A 728 21.49 -31.60 -16.73
C VAL A 728 20.60 -32.03 -15.56
N ASN A 729 20.22 -31.10 -14.68
CA ASN A 729 19.34 -31.40 -13.54
C ASN A 729 17.84 -31.44 -13.91
N ASN A 730 17.47 -31.23 -15.18
CA ASN A 730 16.10 -31.27 -15.70
C ASN A 730 15.10 -30.44 -14.86
N ARG A 731 15.51 -29.23 -14.47
CA ARG A 731 14.74 -28.37 -13.56
C ARG A 731 14.96 -26.88 -13.81
N LEU A 732 14.08 -26.07 -13.25
CA LEU A 732 14.21 -24.62 -13.12
C LEU A 732 14.34 -24.26 -11.64
N THR A 733 15.39 -23.55 -11.24
CA THR A 733 15.55 -23.04 -9.87
C THR A 733 15.38 -21.53 -9.78
N ARG A 734 14.93 -21.07 -8.62
CA ARG A 734 14.76 -19.65 -8.25
C ARG A 734 15.65 -19.29 -7.07
N TRP A 735 16.36 -18.18 -7.21
CA TRP A 735 17.38 -17.68 -6.28
C TRP A 735 17.07 -16.22 -5.94
N PRO A 736 16.38 -15.94 -4.81
CA PRO A 736 16.21 -14.58 -4.31
C PRO A 736 17.54 -13.87 -4.01
N GLN A 737 17.51 -12.55 -3.90
CA GLN A 737 18.69 -11.78 -3.52
C GLN A 737 19.26 -12.25 -2.17
N GLU A 738 20.59 -12.39 -2.08
CA GLU A 738 21.33 -12.97 -0.94
C GLU A 738 20.92 -14.42 -0.55
N ALA A 739 20.17 -15.14 -1.40
CA ALA A 739 19.82 -16.53 -1.14
C ALA A 739 21.06 -17.44 -1.25
N ASN A 740 21.28 -18.23 -0.20
CA ASN A 740 22.38 -19.19 -0.15
C ASN A 740 22.10 -20.50 -0.92
N GLU A 741 20.86 -20.72 -1.36
CA GLU A 741 20.42 -21.90 -2.10
C GLU A 741 19.18 -21.58 -2.97
N GLY A 742 19.10 -22.24 -4.12
CA GLY A 742 17.98 -22.13 -5.05
C GLY A 742 16.84 -23.09 -4.72
N THR A 743 15.62 -22.59 -4.79
CA THR A 743 14.39 -23.40 -4.70
C THR A 743 14.03 -23.93 -6.07
N VAL A 744 13.80 -25.25 -6.22
CA VAL A 744 13.23 -25.80 -7.46
C VAL A 744 11.79 -25.32 -7.61
N ILE A 745 11.45 -24.76 -8.76
CA ILE A 745 10.09 -24.32 -9.08
C ILE A 745 9.39 -25.28 -10.04
N VAL A 746 9.94 -25.54 -11.23
CA VAL A 746 9.44 -26.56 -12.19
C VAL A 746 10.50 -27.62 -12.50
N GLY A 747 10.06 -28.81 -12.90
CA GLY A 747 10.94 -29.95 -13.16
C GLY A 747 11.49 -30.59 -11.88
N GLY A 748 12.63 -31.27 -11.98
CA GLY A 748 13.24 -32.00 -10.86
C GLY A 748 12.57 -33.33 -10.53
N HIS A 749 11.71 -33.84 -11.42
CA HIS A 749 11.02 -35.13 -11.29
C HIS A 749 11.58 -36.20 -12.25
N GLY A 750 12.89 -36.11 -12.54
CA GLY A 750 13.56 -36.90 -13.57
C GLY A 750 13.30 -36.40 -15.00
N GLU A 751 13.99 -37.00 -15.96
CA GLU A 751 13.71 -36.78 -17.37
C GLU A 751 12.39 -37.43 -17.79
N GLY A 752 11.67 -36.83 -18.74
CA GLY A 752 10.43 -37.40 -19.27
C GLY A 752 9.61 -36.42 -20.10
N GLU A 753 8.57 -36.95 -20.74
CA GLU A 753 7.69 -36.25 -21.69
C GLU A 753 6.37 -35.75 -21.04
N LYS A 754 6.12 -36.02 -19.75
CA LYS A 754 4.89 -35.57 -19.07
C LYS A 754 4.91 -34.07 -18.79
N ALA A 755 3.75 -33.54 -18.39
CA ALA A 755 3.66 -32.21 -17.79
C ALA A 755 4.63 -32.08 -16.61
N ASN A 756 5.36 -30.96 -16.52
CA ASN A 756 6.36 -30.71 -15.46
C ASN A 756 7.51 -31.74 -15.37
N GLN A 757 7.73 -32.53 -16.43
CA GLN A 757 8.99 -33.23 -16.67
C GLN A 757 9.69 -32.58 -17.87
N PHE A 758 11.01 -32.41 -17.77
CA PHE A 758 11.85 -31.82 -18.82
C PHE A 758 12.92 -32.81 -19.27
N ASN A 759 13.39 -32.65 -20.49
CA ASN A 759 14.59 -33.31 -21.00
C ASN A 759 15.49 -32.23 -21.63
N GLY A 760 16.45 -31.74 -20.85
CA GLY A 760 17.34 -30.65 -21.22
C GLY A 760 16.67 -29.28 -21.31
N PRO A 761 16.12 -28.72 -20.20
CA PRO A 761 15.56 -27.37 -20.24
C PRO A 761 16.65 -26.34 -20.61
N ASN A 762 16.37 -25.47 -21.58
CA ASN A 762 17.38 -24.62 -22.23
C ASN A 762 17.09 -23.12 -22.00
N GLY A 763 16.49 -22.41 -22.95
CA GLY A 763 16.01 -21.04 -22.76
C GLY A 763 14.75 -20.96 -21.90
N LEU A 764 14.50 -19.79 -21.34
CA LEU A 764 13.29 -19.48 -20.57
C LEU A 764 12.90 -18.00 -20.75
N SER A 765 11.61 -17.69 -20.60
CA SER A 765 11.12 -16.31 -20.58
C SER A 765 9.80 -16.19 -19.82
N PHE A 766 9.35 -14.96 -19.59
CA PHE A 766 8.13 -14.62 -18.86
C PHE A 766 7.23 -13.70 -19.70
N ASP A 767 5.91 -13.82 -19.53
CA ASP A 767 4.95 -12.83 -20.05
C ASP A 767 4.63 -11.73 -19.02
N LYS A 768 3.88 -10.70 -19.46
CA LYS A 768 3.37 -9.57 -18.67
C LYS A 768 2.39 -9.98 -17.55
N ARG A 769 2.10 -11.28 -17.40
CA ARG A 769 1.23 -11.85 -16.38
C ARG A 769 2.01 -12.74 -15.40
N GLY A 770 3.33 -12.85 -15.53
CA GLY A 770 4.20 -13.63 -14.65
C GLY A 770 4.18 -15.14 -14.92
N ARG A 771 3.68 -15.57 -16.08
CA ARG A 771 3.68 -16.97 -16.50
C ARG A 771 5.02 -17.30 -17.16
N ILE A 772 5.56 -18.48 -16.83
CA ILE A 772 6.85 -18.96 -17.33
C ILE A 772 6.65 -19.72 -18.64
N TYR A 773 7.61 -19.57 -19.55
CA TYR A 773 7.76 -20.36 -20.76
C TYR A 773 9.16 -20.97 -20.75
N VAL A 774 9.25 -22.30 -20.80
CA VAL A 774 10.51 -23.05 -20.71
C VAL A 774 10.70 -23.87 -21.98
N VAL A 775 11.87 -23.71 -22.61
CA VAL A 775 12.30 -24.52 -23.75
C VAL A 775 12.71 -25.89 -23.27
N ASP A 776 12.03 -26.93 -23.73
CA ASP A 776 12.26 -28.33 -23.38
C ASP A 776 12.94 -29.02 -24.59
N HIS A 777 14.27 -28.87 -24.67
CA HIS A 777 15.07 -29.01 -25.90
C HIS A 777 14.98 -30.40 -26.54
N ASN A 778 15.20 -31.46 -25.74
CA ASN A 778 15.21 -32.84 -26.25
C ASN A 778 13.78 -33.39 -26.43
N ASN A 779 12.79 -32.82 -25.74
CA ASN A 779 11.36 -33.12 -25.94
C ASN A 779 10.73 -32.28 -27.07
N HIS A 780 11.51 -31.41 -27.74
CA HIS A 780 11.10 -30.63 -28.90
C HIS A 780 9.82 -29.79 -28.70
N ARG A 781 9.71 -29.15 -27.52
CA ARG A 781 8.51 -28.39 -27.13
C ARG A 781 8.85 -27.18 -26.27
N ILE A 782 7.89 -26.27 -26.16
CA ILE A 782 7.85 -25.22 -25.15
C ILE A 782 6.74 -25.55 -24.16
N GLN A 783 7.06 -25.72 -22.88
CA GLN A 783 6.06 -25.87 -21.82
C GLN A 783 5.79 -24.50 -21.17
N SER A 784 4.52 -24.25 -20.80
CA SER A 784 4.12 -23.04 -20.10
C SER A 784 3.54 -23.35 -18.72
N PHE A 785 3.87 -22.51 -17.75
CA PHE A 785 3.59 -22.73 -16.33
C PHE A 785 3.11 -21.44 -15.65
N SER A 786 1.92 -21.47 -15.05
CA SER A 786 1.48 -20.38 -14.17
C SER A 786 2.12 -20.54 -12.80
N LEU A 787 2.91 -19.56 -12.36
CA LEU A 787 3.29 -19.44 -10.95
C LEU A 787 2.06 -19.03 -10.13
N ILE A 788 1.37 -20.00 -9.55
CA ILE A 788 0.41 -19.74 -8.49
C ILE A 788 1.22 -19.62 -7.18
N PRO A 789 1.07 -18.54 -6.40
CA PRO A 789 1.58 -18.56 -5.04
C PRO A 789 0.89 -19.72 -4.30
N LYS A 790 1.64 -20.75 -3.86
CA LYS A 790 1.13 -21.71 -2.87
C LYS A 790 1.15 -20.91 -1.58
N ILE A 791 0.14 -20.08 -1.40
CA ILE A 791 -0.17 -19.62 -0.06
C ILE A 791 -0.74 -20.87 0.61
N ARG A 792 0.16 -21.69 1.19
CA ARG A 792 -0.21 -22.67 2.20
C ARG A 792 -0.62 -21.88 3.43
N ILE A 793 -1.74 -21.18 3.31
CA ILE A 793 -2.39 -20.59 4.46
C ILE A 793 -3.01 -21.78 5.17
N ASP A 794 -2.34 -22.13 6.26
CA ASP A 794 -3.09 -22.37 7.48
C ASP A 794 -3.91 -21.10 7.75
N GLU A 795 -5.06 -20.98 7.07
CA GLU A 795 -5.99 -19.87 7.23
C GLU A 795 -6.53 -19.98 8.64
N VAL A 796 -5.84 -19.33 9.57
CA VAL A 796 -6.47 -18.97 10.82
C VAL A 796 -7.47 -17.89 10.42
N TRP A 797 -8.74 -18.08 10.76
CA TRP A 797 -9.77 -17.07 10.56
C TRP A 797 -9.99 -16.29 11.86
N GLU A 798 -10.52 -15.07 11.77
CA GLU A 798 -10.97 -14.35 12.95
C GLU A 798 -12.05 -15.17 13.67
N GLU A 799 -11.88 -15.44 14.97
CA GLU A 799 -12.83 -16.24 15.78
C GLU A 799 -14.21 -15.58 15.93
N LYS A 800 -14.38 -14.35 15.44
CA LYS A 800 -15.63 -13.58 15.52
C LYS A 800 -15.94 -12.96 14.18
N GLY A 801 -17.06 -13.38 13.60
CA GLY A 801 -17.64 -12.74 12.42
C GLY A 801 -18.32 -11.41 12.78
N PHE A 802 -18.28 -10.45 11.85
CA PHE A 802 -18.98 -9.18 11.98
C PHE A 802 -20.25 -9.19 11.13
N THR A 803 -21.40 -8.87 11.71
CA THR A 803 -22.63 -8.72 10.92
C THR A 803 -22.53 -7.48 10.02
N VAL A 804 -22.73 -7.68 8.71
CA VAL A 804 -22.58 -6.63 7.68
C VAL A 804 -23.87 -6.33 6.91
N ALA A 805 -24.89 -7.19 7.02
CA ALA A 805 -26.24 -6.95 6.53
C ALA A 805 -27.26 -7.75 7.36
N GLY A 806 -28.48 -7.23 7.51
CA GLY A 806 -29.51 -7.84 8.36
C GLY A 806 -29.18 -7.78 9.86
N GLY A 807 -29.53 -8.83 10.61
CA GLY A 807 -29.21 -8.96 12.04
C GLY A 807 -30.08 -8.14 13.00
N HIS A 808 -30.90 -7.20 12.52
CA HIS A 808 -31.85 -6.44 13.33
C HIS A 808 -33.19 -7.16 13.59
N GLY A 809 -33.14 -8.50 13.67
CA GLY A 809 -34.31 -9.37 13.79
C GLY A 809 -35.02 -9.67 12.47
N LYS A 810 -36.04 -10.53 12.57
CA LYS A 810 -36.86 -10.98 11.44
C LYS A 810 -37.90 -9.93 11.06
N GLY A 811 -37.89 -9.48 9.80
CA GLY A 811 -38.91 -8.55 9.31
C GLY A 811 -38.63 -8.06 7.89
N ASP A 812 -39.41 -7.08 7.45
CA ASP A 812 -39.42 -6.48 6.12
C ASP A 812 -38.85 -5.05 6.09
N ALA A 813 -38.43 -4.50 7.24
CA ALA A 813 -37.72 -3.23 7.29
C ALA A 813 -36.43 -3.26 6.46
N LYS A 814 -35.92 -2.09 6.07
CA LYS A 814 -34.72 -1.97 5.21
C LYS A 814 -33.42 -2.47 5.86
N ASN A 815 -33.39 -2.64 7.18
CA ASN A 815 -32.28 -3.22 7.94
C ASN A 815 -32.57 -4.66 8.42
N GLN A 816 -33.69 -5.25 8.02
CA GLN A 816 -34.13 -6.59 8.41
C GLN A 816 -34.17 -7.50 7.19
N LEU A 817 -34.01 -8.79 7.44
CA LEU A 817 -34.14 -9.87 6.46
C LEU A 817 -35.13 -10.92 6.99
N ARG A 818 -35.66 -11.76 6.11
CA ARG A 818 -36.61 -12.82 6.48
C ARG A 818 -36.34 -14.07 5.65
N LYS A 819 -35.60 -15.02 6.26
CA LYS A 819 -35.08 -16.23 5.60
C LYS A 819 -34.40 -15.90 4.25
N PRO A 820 -33.37 -15.05 4.23
CA PRO A 820 -32.60 -14.84 3.00
C PRO A 820 -31.93 -16.15 2.56
N TRP A 821 -31.85 -16.42 1.26
CA TRP A 821 -31.40 -17.73 0.75
C TRP A 821 -30.02 -17.71 0.09
N SER A 822 -29.72 -16.69 -0.70
CA SER A 822 -28.42 -16.49 -1.34
C SER A 822 -28.10 -15.00 -1.50
N PHE A 823 -26.86 -14.68 -1.86
CA PHE A 823 -26.37 -13.33 -2.06
C PHE A 823 -25.11 -13.32 -2.94
N CYS A 824 -24.83 -12.18 -3.56
CA CYS A 824 -23.59 -11.91 -4.27
C CYS A 824 -22.95 -10.59 -3.81
N ILE A 825 -21.65 -10.43 -4.05
CA ILE A 825 -20.91 -9.20 -3.77
C ILE A 825 -20.60 -8.47 -5.07
N ASP A 826 -20.86 -7.17 -5.10
CA ASP A 826 -20.28 -6.27 -6.07
C ASP A 826 -19.03 -5.63 -5.47
N ASP A 827 -17.86 -6.16 -5.82
CA ASP A 827 -16.57 -5.64 -5.38
C ASP A 827 -16.26 -4.24 -5.91
N ASP A 828 -16.76 -3.91 -7.10
CA ASP A 828 -16.44 -2.65 -7.78
C ASP A 828 -17.25 -1.51 -7.14
N ASP A 829 -18.52 -1.77 -6.82
CA ASP A 829 -19.40 -0.83 -6.11
C ASP A 829 -19.34 -0.93 -4.56
N GLN A 830 -18.63 -1.92 -4.00
CA GLN A 830 -18.60 -2.27 -2.56
C GLN A 830 -20.01 -2.53 -1.96
N LYS A 831 -20.82 -3.37 -2.63
CA LYS A 831 -22.20 -3.71 -2.24
C LYS A 831 -22.39 -5.21 -1.99
N ILE A 832 -23.31 -5.55 -1.11
CA ILE A 832 -23.82 -6.91 -0.87
C ILE A 832 -25.26 -6.95 -1.39
N ILE A 833 -25.59 -7.84 -2.31
CA ILE A 833 -26.93 -7.95 -2.94
C ILE A 833 -27.53 -9.29 -2.53
N ILE A 834 -28.68 -9.26 -1.83
CA ILE A 834 -29.23 -10.42 -1.09
C ILE A 834 -30.62 -10.77 -1.63
N ALA A 835 -30.86 -12.06 -1.89
CA ALA A 835 -32.18 -12.63 -2.15
C ALA A 835 -32.93 -12.83 -0.82
N ASP A 836 -33.78 -11.87 -0.46
CA ASP A 836 -34.54 -11.83 0.79
C ASP A 836 -35.87 -12.59 0.61
N GLN A 837 -35.75 -13.91 0.49
CA GLN A 837 -36.75 -14.83 -0.05
C GLN A 837 -38.17 -14.64 0.50
N SER A 838 -38.36 -14.57 1.83
CA SER A 838 -39.72 -14.45 2.41
C SER A 838 -40.27 -13.02 2.45
N ASN A 839 -39.53 -12.05 1.92
CA ASN A 839 -39.96 -10.67 1.68
C ASN A 839 -40.10 -10.36 0.17
N ASP A 840 -40.00 -11.37 -0.69
CA ASP A 840 -40.25 -11.29 -2.14
C ASP A 840 -39.48 -10.15 -2.84
N ARG A 841 -38.20 -9.98 -2.47
CA ARG A 841 -37.35 -8.86 -2.91
C ARG A 841 -35.87 -9.22 -3.01
N ILE A 842 -35.15 -8.44 -3.82
CA ILE A 842 -33.70 -8.33 -3.77
C ILE A 842 -33.33 -7.01 -3.10
N ILE A 843 -32.47 -7.06 -2.08
CA ILE A 843 -32.03 -5.90 -1.30
C ILE A 843 -30.51 -5.73 -1.36
N GLN A 844 -30.03 -4.52 -1.67
CA GLN A 844 -28.61 -4.17 -1.67
C GLN A 844 -28.22 -3.44 -0.39
N PHE A 845 -27.07 -3.79 0.20
CA PHE A 845 -26.44 -3.06 1.30
C PHE A 845 -25.10 -2.50 0.84
N LYS A 846 -24.88 -1.19 0.99
CA LYS A 846 -23.56 -0.55 0.78
C LYS A 846 -22.67 -0.81 2.00
N ARG A 847 -21.39 -1.10 1.80
CA ARG A 847 -20.41 -1.33 2.88
C ARG A 847 -20.41 -0.19 3.91
N GLY A 848 -20.76 -0.50 5.16
CA GLY A 848 -20.84 0.44 6.28
C GLY A 848 -22.26 0.92 6.61
N ASN A 849 -23.23 0.73 5.71
CA ASN A 849 -24.61 1.13 5.95
C ASN A 849 -25.39 0.04 6.71
N THR A 850 -26.17 0.44 7.70
CA THR A 850 -27.09 -0.45 8.45
C THR A 850 -28.42 -0.68 7.73
N TYR A 851 -28.77 0.14 6.73
CA TYR A 851 -29.99 0.02 5.93
C TYR A 851 -29.66 -0.28 4.47
N GLY A 852 -30.42 -1.19 3.87
CA GLY A 852 -30.37 -1.52 2.45
C GLY A 852 -31.39 -0.77 1.60
N GLU A 853 -31.22 -0.87 0.27
CA GLU A 853 -32.15 -0.39 -0.75
C GLU A 853 -32.71 -1.59 -1.52
N VAL A 854 -34.02 -1.61 -1.74
CA VAL A 854 -34.64 -2.65 -2.58
C VAL A 854 -34.34 -2.34 -4.05
N VAL A 855 -33.71 -3.28 -4.74
CA VAL A 855 -33.26 -3.12 -6.14
C VAL A 855 -34.12 -3.90 -7.13
N ALA A 856 -34.78 -4.98 -6.69
CA ALA A 856 -35.75 -5.73 -7.47
C ALA A 856 -36.86 -6.30 -6.56
N GLY A 857 -38.06 -6.49 -7.10
CA GLY A 857 -39.24 -6.93 -6.35
C GLY A 857 -39.67 -5.93 -5.27
N GLY A 858 -40.22 -6.43 -4.16
CA GLY A 858 -40.69 -5.59 -3.04
C GLY A 858 -42.06 -4.92 -3.24
N ASN A 859 -42.68 -5.05 -4.42
CA ASN A 859 -44.05 -4.59 -4.72
C ASN A 859 -45.12 -5.65 -4.34
N GLY A 860 -44.86 -6.40 -3.26
CA GLY A 860 -45.62 -7.59 -2.87
C GLY A 860 -45.40 -8.80 -3.80
N LYS A 861 -45.74 -9.99 -3.28
CA LYS A 861 -45.71 -11.25 -4.03
C LYS A 861 -46.62 -11.20 -5.26
N GLY A 862 -46.09 -11.55 -6.42
CA GLY A 862 -46.85 -11.67 -7.66
C GLY A 862 -46.03 -12.26 -8.81
N ASP A 863 -46.67 -12.44 -9.95
CA ASP A 863 -46.15 -13.07 -11.17
C ASP A 863 -45.83 -12.07 -12.30
N ARG A 864 -46.18 -10.79 -12.13
CA ARG A 864 -45.77 -9.72 -13.05
C ARG A 864 -44.25 -9.66 -13.17
N VAL A 865 -43.75 -9.12 -14.29
CA VAL A 865 -42.30 -9.05 -14.56
C VAL A 865 -41.55 -8.13 -13.59
N ASP A 866 -42.25 -7.14 -13.01
CA ASP A 866 -41.77 -6.23 -11.97
C ASP A 866 -42.11 -6.68 -10.53
N GLN A 867 -42.51 -7.95 -10.36
CA GLN A 867 -42.73 -8.60 -9.08
C GLN A 867 -41.88 -9.87 -8.96
N LEU A 868 -41.61 -10.28 -7.73
CA LEU A 868 -40.91 -11.52 -7.41
C LEU A 868 -41.78 -12.35 -6.45
N ASN A 869 -41.45 -13.63 -6.31
CA ASN A 869 -42.14 -14.60 -5.48
C ASN A 869 -41.12 -15.66 -5.06
N ILE A 870 -40.68 -15.62 -3.79
CA ILE A 870 -39.68 -16.55 -3.24
C ILE A 870 -38.37 -16.51 -4.07
N PRO A 871 -37.70 -15.34 -4.23
CA PRO A 871 -36.41 -15.30 -4.91
C PRO A 871 -35.39 -16.14 -4.16
N SER A 872 -34.72 -17.07 -4.85
CA SER A 872 -33.73 -17.99 -4.27
C SER A 872 -32.30 -17.48 -4.46
N ASP A 873 -31.95 -17.01 -5.65
CA ASP A 873 -30.58 -16.63 -5.98
C ASP A 873 -30.48 -15.38 -6.85
N VAL A 874 -29.32 -14.71 -6.78
CA VAL A 874 -29.02 -13.48 -7.50
C VAL A 874 -27.55 -13.41 -7.94
N LEU A 875 -27.33 -13.12 -9.22
CA LEU A 875 -26.01 -12.99 -9.83
C LEU A 875 -25.89 -11.65 -10.58
N ILE A 876 -24.67 -11.09 -10.66
CA ILE A 876 -24.41 -9.86 -11.42
C ILE A 876 -23.91 -10.23 -12.82
N ASP A 877 -24.70 -9.91 -13.84
CA ASP A 877 -24.24 -9.90 -15.23
C ASP A 877 -23.54 -8.56 -15.51
N LYS A 878 -22.19 -8.60 -15.52
CA LYS A 878 -21.37 -7.42 -15.79
C LYS A 878 -21.37 -6.99 -17.26
N GLN A 879 -21.70 -7.87 -18.20
CA GLN A 879 -21.74 -7.53 -19.63
C GLN A 879 -22.99 -6.69 -19.95
N SER A 880 -24.16 -7.07 -19.40
CA SER A 880 -25.41 -6.32 -19.56
C SER A 880 -25.69 -5.31 -18.43
N ASN A 881 -24.78 -5.18 -17.46
CA ASN A 881 -24.93 -4.38 -16.23
C ASN A 881 -26.30 -4.60 -15.53
N SER A 882 -26.67 -5.87 -15.35
CA SER A 882 -27.97 -6.29 -14.84
C SER A 882 -27.83 -7.33 -13.72
N LEU A 883 -28.91 -7.53 -12.96
CA LEU A 883 -29.04 -8.65 -12.02
C LEU A 883 -29.76 -9.80 -12.72
N LEU A 884 -29.26 -11.02 -12.57
CA LEU A 884 -29.95 -12.24 -12.95
C LEU A 884 -30.52 -12.85 -11.66
N ILE A 885 -31.83 -13.14 -11.64
CA ILE A 885 -32.55 -13.51 -10.41
C ILE A 885 -33.30 -14.83 -10.65
N CYS A 886 -33.07 -15.85 -9.83
CA CYS A 886 -33.96 -17.00 -9.72
C CYS A 886 -35.24 -16.56 -9.00
N ASP A 887 -36.35 -16.43 -9.73
CA ASP A 887 -37.67 -16.10 -9.21
C ASP A 887 -38.47 -17.40 -9.01
N ARG A 888 -38.04 -18.18 -8.01
CA ARG A 888 -38.38 -19.60 -7.85
C ARG A 888 -39.88 -19.86 -7.76
N GLY A 889 -40.60 -19.07 -6.97
CA GLY A 889 -42.04 -19.23 -6.79
C GLY A 889 -42.86 -18.97 -8.06
N ASN A 890 -42.27 -18.31 -9.06
CA ASN A 890 -42.82 -18.11 -10.40
C ASN A 890 -42.16 -19.02 -11.47
N ARG A 891 -41.24 -19.91 -11.06
CA ARG A 891 -40.49 -20.87 -11.89
C ARG A 891 -39.77 -20.24 -13.08
N ARG A 892 -39.04 -19.13 -12.87
CA ARG A 892 -38.38 -18.37 -13.95
C ARG A 892 -37.04 -17.75 -13.53
N VAL A 893 -36.24 -17.37 -14.51
CA VAL A 893 -35.08 -16.49 -14.36
C VAL A 893 -35.37 -15.14 -14.99
N VAL A 894 -35.20 -14.07 -14.23
CA VAL A 894 -35.45 -12.69 -14.66
C VAL A 894 -34.12 -11.93 -14.76
N ARG A 895 -33.91 -11.18 -15.86
CA ARG A 895 -32.87 -10.15 -15.94
C ARG A 895 -33.47 -8.80 -15.54
N TRP A 896 -32.85 -8.14 -14.57
CA TRP A 896 -33.30 -6.88 -13.99
C TRP A 896 -32.23 -5.79 -14.17
N PRO A 897 -32.48 -4.75 -14.99
CA PRO A 897 -31.50 -3.69 -15.25
C PRO A 897 -31.10 -2.89 -14.00
N ARG A 898 -29.82 -2.52 -13.85
CA ARG A 898 -29.33 -1.73 -12.70
C ARG A 898 -29.49 -0.21 -12.86
N HIS A 899 -29.84 0.29 -14.04
CA HIS A 899 -29.99 1.73 -14.30
C HIS A 899 -31.45 2.20 -14.16
N ARG A 900 -31.69 3.30 -13.43
CA ARG A 900 -32.99 3.98 -13.44
C ARG A 900 -33.23 4.63 -14.80
N GLY A 901 -34.25 4.16 -15.54
CA GLY A 901 -34.81 4.88 -16.68
C GLY A 901 -34.70 4.22 -18.07
N LYS A 902 -34.22 2.98 -18.19
CA LYS A 902 -34.32 2.20 -19.44
C LYS A 902 -34.66 0.73 -19.16
N THR A 903 -35.64 0.24 -19.92
CA THR A 903 -36.19 -1.13 -19.98
C THR A 903 -36.79 -1.69 -18.69
N ASP A 904 -38.00 -2.24 -18.81
CA ASP A 904 -38.60 -3.10 -17.79
C ASP A 904 -37.78 -4.40 -17.63
N PRO A 905 -37.90 -5.14 -16.51
CA PRO A 905 -37.27 -6.44 -16.36
C PRO A 905 -37.74 -7.44 -17.44
N GLU A 906 -36.90 -8.40 -17.81
CA GLU A 906 -37.20 -9.41 -18.84
C GLU A 906 -37.11 -10.84 -18.32
N ILE A 907 -37.98 -11.73 -18.81
CA ILE A 907 -37.93 -13.16 -18.50
C ILE A 907 -36.95 -13.83 -19.47
N LEU A 908 -35.79 -14.25 -18.97
CA LEU A 908 -34.81 -15.00 -19.75
C LEU A 908 -35.29 -16.43 -19.96
N ILE A 909 -35.59 -17.13 -18.87
CA ILE A 909 -35.91 -18.56 -18.83
C ILE A 909 -37.21 -18.75 -18.04
N ASP A 910 -38.09 -19.59 -18.54
CA ASP A 910 -39.34 -20.01 -17.89
C ASP A 910 -39.37 -21.53 -17.63
N GLU A 911 -40.38 -21.97 -16.88
CA GLU A 911 -40.63 -23.37 -16.50
C GLU A 911 -39.52 -24.09 -15.70
N VAL A 912 -38.69 -23.34 -14.96
CA VAL A 912 -37.51 -23.83 -14.22
C VAL A 912 -37.67 -23.65 -12.70
N ASP A 913 -37.50 -24.70 -11.88
CA ASP A 913 -37.45 -24.57 -10.40
C ASP A 913 -36.05 -24.12 -9.95
N CYS A 914 -35.70 -22.89 -10.33
CA CYS A 914 -34.39 -22.27 -10.19
C CYS A 914 -33.95 -22.15 -8.72
N LEU A 915 -32.87 -22.84 -8.33
CA LEU A 915 -32.31 -22.77 -6.98
C LEU A 915 -30.98 -22.01 -6.90
N GLY A 916 -30.13 -22.13 -7.92
CA GLY A 916 -28.82 -21.48 -7.98
C GLY A 916 -28.38 -21.12 -9.40
N LEU A 917 -27.58 -20.06 -9.50
CA LEU A 917 -27.05 -19.48 -10.73
C LEU A 917 -25.52 -19.46 -10.72
N ALA A 918 -24.90 -19.80 -11.85
CA ALA A 918 -23.49 -19.54 -12.10
C ALA A 918 -23.30 -19.06 -13.55
N MET A 919 -22.26 -18.27 -13.82
CA MET A 919 -21.97 -17.79 -15.18
C MET A 919 -20.49 -18.01 -15.47
N ASP A 920 -20.18 -18.54 -16.66
CA ASP A 920 -18.80 -18.72 -17.11
C ASP A 920 -18.22 -17.46 -17.77
N ASN A 921 -16.92 -17.51 -18.09
CA ASN A 921 -16.23 -16.39 -18.72
C ASN A 921 -16.67 -16.11 -20.17
N GLU A 922 -17.44 -17.03 -20.79
CA GLU A 922 -18.00 -16.89 -22.14
C GLU A 922 -19.38 -16.18 -22.11
N GLY A 923 -19.97 -16.01 -20.92
CA GLY A 923 -21.31 -15.41 -20.75
C GLY A 923 -22.44 -16.41 -20.89
N ASN A 924 -22.18 -17.70 -20.65
CA ASN A 924 -23.21 -18.73 -20.56
C ASN A 924 -23.74 -18.82 -19.12
N LEU A 925 -25.06 -18.84 -18.95
CA LEU A 925 -25.71 -18.97 -17.65
C LEU A 925 -26.00 -20.44 -17.34
N TYR A 926 -25.52 -20.92 -16.21
CA TYR A 926 -25.84 -22.23 -15.66
C TYR A 926 -26.92 -22.05 -14.59
N VAL A 927 -27.90 -22.94 -14.58
CA VAL A 927 -29.03 -22.91 -13.66
C VAL A 927 -29.28 -24.31 -13.11
N SER A 928 -29.36 -24.46 -11.79
CA SER A 928 -29.85 -25.69 -11.16
C SER A 928 -31.37 -25.68 -11.08
N ASP A 929 -32.00 -26.74 -11.60
CA ASP A 929 -33.43 -27.00 -11.46
C ASP A 929 -33.66 -28.04 -10.38
N GLY A 930 -34.16 -27.59 -9.22
CA GLY A 930 -34.42 -28.44 -8.07
C GLY A 930 -35.51 -29.48 -8.31
N GLY A 931 -36.50 -29.16 -9.16
CA GLY A 931 -37.66 -30.01 -9.45
C GLY A 931 -37.43 -31.04 -10.56
N ARG A 932 -36.52 -30.75 -11.51
CA ARG A 932 -36.07 -31.69 -12.54
C ARG A 932 -34.82 -32.48 -12.14
N HIS A 933 -34.17 -32.07 -11.05
CA HIS A 933 -32.91 -32.65 -10.57
C HIS A 933 -31.81 -32.63 -11.65
N GLU A 934 -31.62 -31.47 -12.27
CA GLU A 934 -30.63 -31.27 -13.33
C GLU A 934 -29.97 -29.89 -13.24
N VAL A 935 -28.82 -29.74 -13.90
CA VAL A 935 -28.23 -28.43 -14.19
C VAL A 935 -28.23 -28.24 -15.71
N ARG A 936 -28.67 -27.06 -16.16
CA ARG A 936 -28.69 -26.68 -17.58
C ARG A 936 -27.84 -25.44 -17.82
N ARG A 937 -27.11 -25.41 -18.93
CA ARG A 937 -26.37 -24.25 -19.47
C ARG A 937 -27.21 -23.57 -20.55
N TYR A 938 -27.35 -22.26 -20.49
CA TYR A 938 -28.10 -21.43 -21.42
C TYR A 938 -27.19 -20.38 -22.05
N GLU A 939 -27.24 -20.28 -23.37
CA GLU A 939 -26.48 -19.29 -24.16
C GLU A 939 -27.28 -17.97 -24.21
N ILE A 940 -27.50 -17.35 -23.04
CA ILE A 940 -28.43 -16.23 -22.85
C ILE A 940 -28.08 -14.98 -23.66
N HIS A 941 -26.82 -14.82 -24.05
CA HIS A 941 -26.36 -13.74 -24.92
C HIS A 941 -26.72 -13.97 -26.41
N LEU A 942 -27.07 -15.20 -26.79
CA LEU A 942 -27.64 -15.57 -28.10
C LEU A 942 -29.18 -15.68 -28.06
N GLY A 943 -29.81 -15.44 -26.92
CA GLY A 943 -31.26 -15.55 -26.73
C GLY A 943 -31.77 -16.99 -26.53
N ASP A 944 -30.90 -17.94 -26.16
CA ASP A 944 -31.33 -19.29 -25.81
C ASP A 944 -32.20 -19.31 -24.54
N LYS A 945 -33.36 -19.97 -24.64
CA LYS A 945 -34.32 -20.17 -23.55
C LYS A 945 -34.49 -21.63 -23.13
N LYS A 946 -33.91 -22.59 -23.86
CA LYS A 946 -34.10 -24.03 -23.61
C LYS A 946 -32.95 -24.62 -22.82
N GLY A 947 -31.74 -24.16 -23.08
CA GLY A 947 -30.53 -24.65 -22.45
C GLY A 947 -30.20 -26.10 -22.80
N ILE A 948 -28.93 -26.44 -22.63
CA ILE A 948 -28.39 -27.79 -22.77
C ILE A 948 -28.20 -28.35 -21.36
N ARG A 949 -28.68 -29.58 -21.12
CA ARG A 949 -28.46 -30.28 -19.85
C ARG A 949 -26.98 -30.65 -19.73
N VAL A 950 -26.35 -30.26 -18.63
CA VAL A 950 -24.92 -30.49 -18.35
C VAL A 950 -24.66 -31.36 -17.13
N ALA A 951 -25.65 -31.59 -16.26
CA ALA A 951 -25.59 -32.56 -15.17
C ALA A 951 -27.00 -33.08 -14.81
N GLY A 952 -27.11 -34.33 -14.35
CA GLY A 952 -28.35 -34.92 -13.83
C GLY A 952 -29.46 -35.16 -14.87
N GLY A 953 -30.71 -35.12 -14.40
CA GLY A 953 -31.93 -35.24 -15.22
C GLY A 953 -32.26 -36.64 -15.74
N ASN A 954 -31.65 -37.68 -15.19
CA ASN A 954 -31.92 -39.09 -15.51
C ASN A 954 -32.67 -39.76 -14.33
N GLU A 955 -33.82 -39.20 -13.96
CA GLU A 955 -34.52 -39.46 -12.68
C GLU A 955 -33.72 -39.00 -11.44
N LYS A 956 -34.37 -39.03 -10.27
CA LYS A 956 -33.70 -38.77 -8.98
C LYS A 956 -32.93 -40.02 -8.55
N GLY A 957 -31.72 -39.82 -8.05
CA GLY A 957 -30.93 -40.90 -7.46
C GLY A 957 -29.51 -40.45 -7.15
N ASP A 958 -28.70 -41.39 -6.70
CA ASP A 958 -27.36 -41.21 -6.14
C ASP A 958 -26.24 -41.76 -7.04
N ASP A 959 -26.54 -42.21 -8.26
CA ASP A 959 -25.52 -42.52 -9.27
C ASP A 959 -24.67 -41.29 -9.62
N MET A 960 -23.47 -41.50 -10.14
CA MET A 960 -22.54 -40.41 -10.51
C MET A 960 -23.03 -39.55 -11.69
N SER A 961 -24.03 -40.01 -12.45
CA SER A 961 -24.71 -39.23 -13.49
C SER A 961 -26.06 -38.62 -13.05
N GLN A 962 -26.46 -38.84 -11.79
CA GLN A 962 -27.73 -38.38 -11.22
C GLN A 962 -27.53 -37.28 -10.18
N LEU A 963 -28.60 -36.52 -9.96
CA LEU A 963 -28.70 -35.50 -8.92
C LEU A 963 -30.03 -35.69 -8.17
N ASN A 964 -30.11 -35.12 -6.98
CA ASN A 964 -31.26 -35.12 -6.12
C ASN A 964 -31.37 -33.74 -5.44
N TYR A 965 -32.20 -32.89 -6.04
CA TYR A 965 -32.49 -31.53 -5.59
C TYR A 965 -31.23 -30.62 -5.50
N PRO A 966 -30.56 -30.34 -6.63
CA PRO A 966 -29.33 -29.53 -6.66
C PRO A 966 -29.60 -28.06 -6.29
N THR A 967 -28.98 -27.55 -5.21
CA THR A 967 -29.33 -26.21 -4.67
C THR A 967 -28.43 -25.09 -5.18
N CYS A 968 -27.12 -25.31 -5.26
CA CYS A 968 -26.12 -24.31 -5.61
C CYS A 968 -25.09 -24.91 -6.57
N ILE A 969 -24.52 -24.05 -7.40
CA ILE A 969 -23.58 -24.38 -8.44
C ILE A 969 -22.47 -23.34 -8.50
N CYS A 970 -21.24 -23.76 -8.81
CA CYS A 970 -20.16 -22.85 -9.16
C CYS A 970 -19.25 -23.48 -10.23
N ILE A 971 -18.43 -22.66 -10.88
CA ILE A 971 -17.64 -23.06 -12.06
C ILE A 971 -16.20 -22.60 -11.85
N ASP A 972 -15.23 -23.48 -12.07
CA ASP A 972 -13.81 -23.15 -11.95
C ASP A 972 -13.23 -22.52 -13.24
N ARG A 973 -11.93 -22.23 -13.23
CA ARG A 973 -11.23 -21.62 -14.39
C ARG A 973 -11.09 -22.56 -15.58
N GLN A 974 -11.16 -23.87 -15.34
CA GLN A 974 -11.10 -24.94 -16.32
C GLN A 974 -12.50 -25.25 -16.90
N GLN A 975 -13.54 -24.56 -16.42
CA GLN A 975 -14.96 -24.78 -16.72
C GLN A 975 -15.50 -26.13 -16.22
N ASN A 976 -14.94 -26.67 -15.15
CA ASN A 976 -15.57 -27.76 -14.42
C ASN A 976 -16.71 -27.21 -13.58
N LEU A 977 -17.83 -27.93 -13.56
CA LEU A 977 -19.03 -27.59 -12.83
C LEU A 977 -19.02 -28.28 -11.46
N TYR A 978 -19.15 -27.50 -10.40
CA TYR A 978 -19.38 -27.99 -9.04
C TYR A 978 -20.86 -27.86 -8.71
N VAL A 979 -21.48 -28.92 -8.18
CA VAL A 979 -22.91 -28.98 -7.86
C VAL A 979 -23.11 -29.45 -6.43
N SER A 980 -23.86 -28.66 -5.64
CA SER A 980 -24.30 -29.05 -4.30
C SER A 980 -25.54 -29.94 -4.42
N ASP A 981 -25.37 -31.24 -4.25
CA ASP A 981 -26.37 -32.28 -4.46
C ASP A 981 -27.06 -32.61 -3.12
N SER A 982 -27.83 -31.65 -2.62
CA SER A 982 -28.15 -31.51 -1.20
C SER A 982 -28.93 -32.66 -0.58
N LYS A 983 -29.78 -33.36 -1.35
CA LYS A 983 -30.54 -34.52 -0.84
C LYS A 983 -29.82 -35.87 -1.02
N ASN A 984 -28.65 -35.86 -1.65
CA ASN A 984 -27.70 -36.98 -1.65
C ASN A 984 -26.49 -36.73 -0.72
N HIS A 985 -26.52 -35.66 0.09
CA HIS A 985 -25.49 -35.35 1.08
C HIS A 985 -24.07 -35.33 0.49
N ARG A 986 -23.91 -34.69 -0.69
CA ARG A 986 -22.63 -34.60 -1.41
C ARG A 986 -22.48 -33.31 -2.23
N VAL A 987 -21.24 -32.97 -2.56
CA VAL A 987 -20.88 -32.01 -3.62
C VAL A 987 -20.13 -32.77 -4.70
N MET A 988 -20.57 -32.64 -5.96
CA MET A 988 -19.93 -33.27 -7.11
C MET A 988 -19.17 -32.25 -7.97
N LYS A 989 -18.00 -32.66 -8.48
CA LYS A 989 -17.26 -31.99 -9.56
C LYS A 989 -17.51 -32.75 -10.87
N LEU A 990 -17.96 -32.06 -11.91
CA LEU A 990 -18.10 -32.59 -13.27
C LEU A 990 -17.13 -31.84 -14.19
N GLU A 991 -16.32 -32.56 -14.96
CA GLU A 991 -15.43 -31.94 -15.94
C GLU A 991 -16.22 -31.40 -17.14
N LYS A 992 -15.65 -30.43 -17.89
CA LYS A 992 -16.33 -29.81 -19.04
C LYS A 992 -16.75 -30.87 -20.08
N GLY A 993 -18.06 -31.13 -20.16
CA GLY A 993 -18.65 -32.09 -21.09
C GLY A 993 -18.76 -33.53 -20.56
N ALA A 994 -18.36 -33.78 -19.31
CA ALA A 994 -18.62 -35.05 -18.64
C ALA A 994 -20.11 -35.22 -18.31
N ILE A 995 -20.60 -36.46 -18.37
CA ILE A 995 -21.97 -36.84 -18.00
C ILE A 995 -22.03 -37.39 -16.56
N GLU A 996 -20.91 -37.94 -16.09
CA GLU A 996 -20.69 -38.43 -14.73
C GLU A 996 -19.76 -37.48 -13.96
N GLY A 997 -20.06 -37.26 -12.69
CA GLY A 997 -19.26 -36.47 -11.77
C GLY A 997 -18.40 -37.32 -10.83
N VAL A 998 -17.56 -36.65 -10.06
CA VAL A 998 -16.80 -37.22 -8.96
C VAL A 998 -17.21 -36.52 -7.67
N VAL A 999 -17.48 -37.28 -6.61
CA VAL A 999 -17.76 -36.72 -5.28
C VAL A 999 -16.48 -36.09 -4.73
N VAL A 1000 -16.53 -34.79 -4.45
CA VAL A 1000 -15.40 -34.02 -3.88
C VAL A 1000 -15.62 -33.66 -2.40
N VAL A 1001 -16.87 -33.67 -1.93
CA VAL A 1001 -17.26 -33.53 -0.53
C VAL A 1001 -18.48 -34.42 -0.27
N GLY A 1002 -18.51 -35.13 0.85
CA GLY A 1002 -19.62 -36.00 1.25
C GLY A 1002 -19.17 -37.17 2.12
N GLY A 1003 -20.13 -37.92 2.65
CA GLY A 1003 -19.90 -39.06 3.57
C GLY A 1003 -20.45 -38.88 4.98
N GLU A 1004 -21.07 -37.74 5.26
CA GLU A 1004 -21.84 -37.44 6.48
C GLU A 1004 -23.29 -37.11 6.11
N ASP A 1005 -24.26 -37.36 7.01
CA ASP A 1005 -25.71 -37.12 6.78
C ASP A 1005 -26.10 -35.61 6.78
N ASN A 1006 -25.33 -34.78 6.09
CA ASN A 1006 -25.39 -33.31 6.14
C ASN A 1006 -25.90 -32.71 4.82
N GLU A 1007 -26.70 -31.65 4.89
CA GLU A 1007 -27.17 -30.96 3.69
C GLU A 1007 -26.23 -29.79 3.35
N TYR A 1008 -25.48 -29.93 2.26
CA TYR A 1008 -24.64 -28.86 1.71
C TYR A 1008 -25.52 -27.92 0.87
N PHE A 1009 -25.47 -26.62 1.15
CA PHE A 1009 -26.32 -25.63 0.46
C PHE A 1009 -25.55 -24.59 -0.35
N GLY A 1010 -24.53 -23.97 0.21
CA GLY A 1010 -23.72 -22.95 -0.46
C GLY A 1010 -22.34 -23.49 -0.82
N ILE A 1011 -21.90 -23.30 -2.07
CA ILE A 1011 -20.56 -23.70 -2.51
C ILE A 1011 -19.84 -22.56 -3.25
N PHE A 1012 -18.54 -22.42 -3.02
CA PHE A 1012 -17.68 -21.48 -3.73
C PHE A 1012 -16.33 -22.12 -4.02
N ILE A 1013 -15.89 -22.06 -5.27
CA ILE A 1013 -14.54 -22.47 -5.68
C ILE A 1013 -13.68 -21.22 -5.84
N ASP A 1014 -12.53 -21.18 -5.15
CA ASP A 1014 -11.62 -20.04 -5.29
C ASP A 1014 -10.74 -20.15 -6.55
N PRO A 1015 -10.05 -19.05 -6.95
CA PRO A 1015 -9.11 -19.06 -8.06
C PRO A 1015 -7.93 -20.05 -7.98
N LEU A 1016 -7.74 -20.73 -6.85
CA LEU A 1016 -6.68 -21.71 -6.56
C LEU A 1016 -7.19 -23.16 -6.62
N GLY A 1017 -8.49 -23.38 -6.87
CA GLY A 1017 -9.12 -24.71 -6.82
C GLY A 1017 -9.49 -25.18 -5.41
N THR A 1018 -9.48 -24.30 -4.40
CA THR A 1018 -9.95 -24.64 -3.05
C THR A 1018 -11.46 -24.45 -2.97
N LEU A 1019 -12.16 -25.52 -2.62
CA LEU A 1019 -13.62 -25.53 -2.46
C LEU A 1019 -14.00 -25.15 -1.03
N TYR A 1020 -14.98 -24.26 -0.90
CA TYR A 1020 -15.56 -23.84 0.37
C TYR A 1020 -17.04 -24.19 0.38
N VAL A 1021 -17.51 -24.80 1.47
CA VAL A 1021 -18.86 -25.38 1.58
C VAL A 1021 -19.56 -24.88 2.84
N ALA A 1022 -20.79 -24.39 2.69
CA ALA A 1022 -21.70 -24.09 3.78
C ALA A 1022 -22.46 -25.35 4.17
N GLU A 1023 -22.27 -25.75 5.42
CA GLU A 1023 -22.81 -26.98 6.00
C GLU A 1023 -24.00 -26.65 6.89
N LEU A 1024 -25.21 -26.93 6.40
CA LEU A 1024 -26.42 -26.42 7.04
C LEU A 1024 -26.72 -27.09 8.38
N GLN A 1025 -26.45 -28.40 8.53
CA GLN A 1025 -26.71 -29.11 9.78
C GLN A 1025 -25.56 -29.00 10.80
N ASN A 1026 -24.32 -28.80 10.34
CA ASN A 1026 -23.14 -28.64 11.20
C ASN A 1026 -22.91 -27.17 11.63
N ASP A 1027 -23.80 -26.24 11.24
CA ASP A 1027 -23.72 -24.80 11.52
C ASP A 1027 -22.32 -24.20 11.26
N CYS A 1028 -21.71 -24.57 10.13
CA CYS A 1028 -20.32 -24.21 9.83
C CYS A 1028 -20.05 -23.96 8.34
N VAL A 1029 -18.86 -23.45 8.06
CA VAL A 1029 -18.25 -23.42 6.73
C VAL A 1029 -16.96 -24.22 6.78
N THR A 1030 -16.82 -25.18 5.88
CA THR A 1030 -15.62 -26.01 5.73
C THR A 1030 -14.85 -25.68 4.46
N ARG A 1031 -13.55 -25.91 4.52
CA ARG A 1031 -12.60 -25.71 3.42
C ARG A 1031 -11.99 -27.04 2.99
N TRP A 1032 -12.02 -27.28 1.69
CA TRP A 1032 -11.58 -28.48 1.00
C TRP A 1032 -10.58 -28.11 -0.11
N PRO A 1033 -9.27 -28.09 0.19
CA PRO A 1033 -8.23 -28.00 -0.83
C PRO A 1033 -8.33 -29.16 -1.82
N GLU A 1034 -7.86 -28.99 -3.05
CA GLU A 1034 -7.91 -30.05 -4.06
C GLU A 1034 -7.19 -31.34 -3.58
N GLY A 1035 -7.88 -32.47 -3.65
CA GLY A 1035 -7.42 -33.78 -3.15
C GLY A 1035 -7.52 -33.97 -1.62
N ALA A 1036 -8.10 -33.04 -0.87
CA ALA A 1036 -8.37 -33.22 0.55
C ALA A 1036 -9.40 -34.33 0.80
N LYS A 1037 -9.21 -35.11 1.88
CA LYS A 1037 -10.12 -36.17 2.31
C LYS A 1037 -11.10 -35.73 3.41
N GLU A 1038 -10.79 -34.65 4.10
CA GLU A 1038 -11.54 -34.12 5.24
C GLU A 1038 -11.56 -32.58 5.16
N GLY A 1039 -12.69 -31.98 5.51
CA GLY A 1039 -12.89 -30.53 5.52
C GLY A 1039 -12.31 -29.88 6.77
N THR A 1040 -11.66 -28.73 6.62
CA THR A 1040 -11.27 -27.89 7.76
C THR A 1040 -12.36 -26.88 8.06
N VAL A 1041 -12.95 -26.86 9.26
CA VAL A 1041 -13.88 -25.79 9.67
C VAL A 1041 -13.13 -24.46 9.75
N ILE A 1042 -13.65 -23.45 9.05
CA ILE A 1042 -13.07 -22.09 8.99
C ILE A 1042 -13.97 -21.00 9.60
N ALA A 1043 -15.27 -21.25 9.69
CA ALA A 1043 -16.24 -20.40 10.39
C ALA A 1043 -17.40 -21.26 10.90
N GLY A 1044 -18.09 -20.79 11.95
CA GLY A 1044 -19.12 -21.55 12.65
C GLY A 1044 -18.54 -22.71 13.48
N GLY A 1045 -19.30 -23.80 13.62
CA GLY A 1045 -18.88 -25.00 14.36
C GLY A 1045 -18.91 -24.87 15.89
N HIS A 1046 -19.55 -23.83 16.42
CA HIS A 1046 -19.74 -23.60 17.86
C HIS A 1046 -21.21 -23.78 18.31
N GLY A 1047 -21.96 -24.61 17.56
CA GLY A 1047 -23.38 -24.90 17.76
C GLY A 1047 -24.33 -23.78 17.31
N GLU A 1048 -25.61 -24.14 17.17
CA GLU A 1048 -26.68 -23.20 16.82
C GLU A 1048 -26.72 -22.02 17.80
N GLY A 1049 -26.69 -20.79 17.27
CA GLY A 1049 -26.76 -19.62 18.14
C GLY A 1049 -26.72 -18.29 17.41
N LYS A 1050 -26.76 -17.20 18.19
CA LYS A 1050 -26.86 -15.81 17.69
C LYS A 1050 -25.59 -14.99 17.89
N GLU A 1051 -24.61 -15.52 18.61
CA GLU A 1051 -23.34 -14.83 18.84
C GLU A 1051 -22.50 -14.72 17.55
N ALA A 1052 -21.44 -13.93 17.61
CA ALA A 1052 -20.44 -13.89 16.53
C ALA A 1052 -19.79 -15.28 16.38
N ASN A 1053 -19.70 -15.77 15.14
CA ASN A 1053 -19.22 -17.12 14.82
C ASN A 1053 -20.08 -18.29 15.34
N GLN A 1054 -21.35 -18.04 15.71
CA GLN A 1054 -22.40 -19.06 15.70
C GLN A 1054 -23.30 -18.83 14.49
N PHE A 1055 -23.71 -19.91 13.83
CA PHE A 1055 -24.67 -19.88 12.72
C PHE A 1055 -25.97 -20.58 13.12
N ASN A 1056 -26.99 -20.42 12.29
CA ASN A 1056 -28.21 -21.21 12.29
C ASN A 1056 -28.57 -21.45 10.82
N GLY A 1057 -28.14 -22.59 10.28
CA GLY A 1057 -28.30 -22.94 8.88
C GLY A 1057 -27.62 -21.96 7.91
N PRO A 1058 -26.27 -21.98 7.80
CA PRO A 1058 -25.57 -21.23 6.76
C PRO A 1058 -25.98 -21.76 5.36
N SER A 1059 -26.35 -20.85 4.47
CA SER A 1059 -27.05 -21.17 3.21
C SER A 1059 -26.30 -20.75 1.94
N GLY A 1060 -25.54 -19.66 2.02
CA GLY A 1060 -24.71 -19.15 0.93
C GLY A 1060 -23.41 -18.60 1.48
N LEU A 1061 -22.36 -18.59 0.65
CA LEU A 1061 -21.08 -17.98 0.98
C LEU A 1061 -20.39 -17.46 -0.28
N CYS A 1062 -19.59 -16.41 -0.13
CA CYS A 1062 -18.70 -15.92 -1.19
C CYS A 1062 -17.53 -15.11 -0.60
N PHE A 1063 -16.59 -14.73 -1.45
CA PHE A 1063 -15.41 -13.95 -1.08
C PHE A 1063 -15.41 -12.59 -1.80
N ASP A 1064 -14.90 -11.55 -1.13
CA ASP A 1064 -14.56 -10.28 -1.79
C ASP A 1064 -13.16 -10.35 -2.45
N LYS A 1065 -12.83 -9.39 -3.33
CA LYS A 1065 -11.51 -9.26 -3.96
C LYS A 1065 -10.33 -9.15 -2.98
N ARG A 1066 -10.58 -9.00 -1.67
CA ARG A 1066 -9.58 -8.89 -0.61
C ARG A 1066 -9.40 -10.21 0.16
N GLY A 1067 -10.18 -11.23 -0.17
CA GLY A 1067 -10.14 -12.54 0.48
C GLY A 1067 -10.85 -12.58 1.84
N HIS A 1068 -11.78 -11.67 2.10
CA HIS A 1068 -12.70 -11.79 3.24
C HIS A 1068 -13.84 -12.76 2.87
N LEU A 1069 -14.11 -13.72 3.76
CA LEU A 1069 -15.24 -14.63 3.64
C LEU A 1069 -16.52 -13.94 4.12
N TYR A 1070 -17.59 -14.07 3.36
CA TYR A 1070 -18.94 -13.67 3.74
C TYR A 1070 -19.83 -14.91 3.80
N VAL A 1071 -20.63 -15.05 4.86
CA VAL A 1071 -21.51 -16.20 5.10
C VAL A 1071 -22.93 -15.70 5.38
N LEU A 1072 -23.91 -16.24 4.65
CA LEU A 1072 -25.34 -15.97 4.84
C LEU A 1072 -25.93 -16.95 5.85
N ASP A 1073 -26.12 -16.45 7.05
CA ASP A 1073 -26.66 -17.12 8.23
C ASP A 1073 -28.18 -16.99 8.19
N CYS A 1074 -28.85 -17.93 7.50
CA CYS A 1074 -30.25 -17.80 7.08
C CYS A 1074 -31.21 -17.81 8.27
N GLY A 1075 -31.01 -18.69 9.25
CA GLY A 1075 -31.85 -18.79 10.44
C GLY A 1075 -31.76 -17.54 11.32
N ASN A 1076 -30.59 -16.92 11.41
CA ASN A 1076 -30.39 -15.65 12.12
C ASN A 1076 -30.68 -14.39 11.28
N HIS A 1077 -31.03 -14.56 9.99
CA HIS A 1077 -31.39 -13.48 9.07
C HIS A 1077 -30.31 -12.40 8.94
N ARG A 1078 -29.05 -12.83 8.75
CA ARG A 1078 -27.88 -11.93 8.67
C ARG A 1078 -26.80 -12.43 7.72
N VAL A 1079 -25.96 -11.52 7.24
CA VAL A 1079 -24.67 -11.85 6.62
C VAL A 1079 -23.56 -11.54 7.61
N GLN A 1080 -22.70 -12.51 7.92
CA GLN A 1080 -21.48 -12.32 8.70
C GLN A 1080 -20.26 -12.28 7.78
N ARG A 1081 -19.31 -11.39 8.07
CA ARG A 1081 -18.00 -11.28 7.39
C ARG A 1081 -16.89 -11.69 8.33
N PHE A 1082 -15.98 -12.54 7.84
CA PHE A 1082 -14.80 -13.03 8.53
C PHE A 1082 -13.53 -12.55 7.81
N SER A 1083 -12.52 -12.12 8.55
CA SER A 1083 -11.19 -11.85 7.99
C SER A 1083 -10.25 -13.02 8.27
N ARG A 1084 -9.26 -13.21 7.38
CA ARG A 1084 -8.13 -14.12 7.64
C ARG A 1084 -7.23 -13.49 8.72
N LYS A 1085 -6.99 -14.20 9.82
CA LYS A 1085 -5.83 -13.93 10.71
C LYS A 1085 -4.57 -14.40 10.00
N GLN A 1086 -3.62 -13.50 9.77
CA GLN A 1086 -2.31 -13.89 9.26
C GLN A 1086 -1.56 -14.75 10.31
N ARG A 1087 -1.28 -16.02 9.98
CA ARG A 1087 -0.54 -16.93 10.88
C ARG A 1087 0.95 -16.59 10.84
N GLY A 1088 1.45 -15.91 11.86
CA GLY A 1088 2.89 -15.87 12.18
C GLY A 1088 3.81 -15.22 11.14
N LEU A 1089 3.38 -14.13 10.48
CA LEU A 1089 4.33 -13.23 9.82
C LEU A 1089 5.08 -12.40 10.87
N SER A 1090 6.36 -12.10 10.63
CA SER A 1090 7.14 -11.23 11.53
C SER A 1090 6.57 -9.81 11.57
N LEU A 1091 7.04 -8.97 12.51
CA LEU A 1091 6.50 -7.61 12.75
C LEU A 1091 6.36 -6.74 11.48
N THR A 1092 7.14 -7.01 10.43
CA THR A 1092 7.07 -6.33 9.13
C THR A 1092 5.75 -6.54 8.38
N GLY A 1093 5.05 -7.66 8.58
CA GLY A 1093 3.72 -7.91 8.02
C GLY A 1093 2.63 -7.11 8.74
N LEU A 1094 2.65 -7.17 10.07
CA LEU A 1094 1.74 -6.42 10.96
C LEU A 1094 1.76 -4.91 10.71
N LEU A 1095 2.93 -4.32 10.45
CA LEU A 1095 3.05 -2.89 10.12
C LEU A 1095 2.37 -2.53 8.79
N LYS A 1096 2.50 -3.36 7.75
CA LYS A 1096 1.88 -3.10 6.43
C LYS A 1096 0.35 -3.21 6.45
N GLU A 1097 -0.20 -4.21 7.13
CA GLU A 1097 -1.67 -4.32 7.25
C GLU A 1097 -2.26 -3.28 8.20
N THR A 1098 -1.58 -2.92 9.30
CA THR A 1098 -2.07 -1.85 10.19
C THR A 1098 -2.19 -0.52 9.44
N VAL A 1099 -1.24 -0.20 8.55
CA VAL A 1099 -1.34 0.98 7.67
C VAL A 1099 -2.54 0.87 6.72
N GLN A 1100 -2.76 -0.28 6.04
CA GLN A 1100 -3.90 -0.42 5.12
C GLN A 1100 -5.28 -0.48 5.79
N VAL A 1101 -5.38 -1.06 7.00
CA VAL A 1101 -6.64 -1.12 7.77
C VAL A 1101 -6.98 0.26 8.36
N VAL A 1102 -6.00 1.00 8.87
CA VAL A 1102 -6.22 2.36 9.40
C VAL A 1102 -6.44 3.40 8.27
N VAL A 1103 -5.92 3.17 7.06
CA VAL A 1103 -6.32 3.94 5.86
C VAL A 1103 -7.77 3.65 5.46
N ARG A 1104 -8.26 2.40 5.61
CA ARG A 1104 -9.63 2.03 5.23
C ARG A 1104 -10.71 2.39 6.27
N LEU A 1105 -10.36 2.48 7.55
CA LEU A 1105 -11.32 2.92 8.59
C LEU A 1105 -11.57 4.44 8.57
N ILE A 1106 -10.67 5.23 7.97
CA ILE A 1106 -10.79 6.70 7.90
C ILE A 1106 -11.47 7.17 6.61
N ASN A 1107 -11.42 6.39 5.53
CA ASN A 1107 -12.15 6.68 4.28
C ASN A 1107 -13.67 6.39 4.35
N ASN A 1108 -14.20 6.04 5.52
CA ASN A 1108 -15.59 5.62 5.70
C ASN A 1108 -16.34 6.41 6.80
N SER A 1109 -15.81 7.58 7.19
CA SER A 1109 -16.49 8.56 8.04
C SER A 1109 -16.78 9.86 7.27
N GLU A 1110 -17.91 9.87 6.57
CA GLU A 1110 -18.74 11.08 6.41
C GLU A 1110 -19.63 11.25 7.67
#